data_AF-W3A401-F1
#
_entry.id   AF-W3A401-F1
#
_cell.length_a   1.000
_cell.length_b   1.000
_cell.length_c   1.000
_cell.angle_alpha   90.00
_cell.angle_beta   90.00
_cell.angle_gamma   90.00
#
_symmetry.space_group_name_H-M   'P 1'
#
loop_
_entity.id
_entity.type
_entity.pdbx_description
1 polymer ?
#
loop_
_entity_poly.entity_id
_entity_poly.type
_entity_poly.pdbx_seq_one_letter_code
_entity_poly.pdbx_strand_id
1 'polypeptide(L)'
;MAEQLAACARQLFEGESGSAEQRTANVWIMQFQQHDEAWQAALQLLEMPVRDPLTHQTLAGPELVAMQILRLKTQQEWTHISDQQQQAVRQTLLKLLEITCVADGGLSPVSCRIACVTLADIVVKSCKTWTGWKNDVQRLVDAGIAAQRQHKGAAVLAEVLGAIPLQILASERMWIADEIHQILTLFQAEVEEVMTAVQMILSNIPDERSNALRCLECWIVGCVPTHEAFGLTAAHLFTRGLIDELFNIVISGNEEQAQLAAGIVADSFVFTVPAPLSETMINAVLHSGLRLVEAIPVFRSDVRSPTGEMMTKEQQTTACRGISRIACSLAMNHAPILLWNQVPGTQATIGSFTPEQKSSLSMQFLELLLACSSYDDIDVVQPTLEIWFFFLEESSSQSEASWQLLDAPGKEHVVSVLSRLVNALIERCKYPQWFVDKQQLVSDDLEIEAISDLRREIADTMLSLFSKWPGGPGKPTGDYASCVKGICQMLSNGKDIALIDALLFLLSYMVELFDAISSDSESEDDPESFLDPESGGIDVLLGVLDRALNLPMHPLVINGVAQYLRSLSASLALPASVYLRASMIICQGLQYTASFPVAVQSLLHSSSPITKYSTVEERASLLQALLQFCSTLQTKTSQESEGDLLEVTFRISSGVSDADFGALCSTVLSNLTVRVQSGNPIEASNSVYMLGRALGGVQDQQQGSALVDQLWPVKEGVHPIEAQILDVCLWWYREGIAPDILTCCSRIVARQRNNSGFQVSAEQTFERLLADFRGKLHDVTGTAADGGVQSMEGFLSQHHEADKMIPEVEQFMKLAREVLSSVPQVLTKNRSNGEPTLYWVCLDLATRLLKVDHQMQEMCDAACDFLLDAMRCQPEPILNNINVFASEIVRAVLSFLGPRRQYYRVRNLWDFLFQCIHAPQMPSQIRGGFLAAVSTVVIEEGALQSILPAEVCQQMPGELRMRRQRHRFRQYFTQFAAEAANS
;
A
#
# COMPACT_ATOMS: atom_id res chain seq x y z
N MET A 1 26.32 -25.47 -39.77
CA MET A 1 25.79 -24.55 -38.75
C MET A 1 24.34 -24.82 -38.41
N ALA A 2 23.39 -24.82 -39.36
CA ALA A 2 21.98 -25.12 -39.07
C ALA A 2 21.76 -26.47 -38.36
N GLU A 3 22.45 -27.53 -38.77
CA GLU A 3 22.39 -28.85 -38.09
C GLU A 3 22.91 -28.80 -36.64
N GLN A 4 23.96 -28.01 -36.39
CA GLN A 4 24.52 -27.83 -35.04
C GLN A 4 23.58 -27.01 -34.16
N LEU A 5 22.96 -25.95 -34.71
CA LEU A 5 21.92 -25.18 -34.03
C LEU A 5 20.74 -26.09 -33.65
N ALA A 6 20.28 -26.94 -34.57
CA ALA A 6 19.22 -27.88 -34.30
C ALA A 6 19.59 -28.87 -33.19
N ALA A 7 20.80 -29.42 -33.22
CA ALA A 7 21.28 -30.34 -32.19
C ALA A 7 21.34 -29.67 -30.80
N CYS A 8 21.86 -28.44 -30.71
CA CYS A 8 21.89 -27.68 -29.45
C CYS A 8 20.48 -27.32 -28.98
N ALA A 9 19.56 -26.93 -29.87
CA ALA A 9 18.18 -26.62 -29.52
C ALA A 9 17.44 -27.85 -29.00
N ARG A 10 17.67 -29.03 -29.59
CA ARG A 10 17.14 -30.29 -29.06
C ARG A 10 17.71 -30.59 -27.68
N GLN A 11 19.03 -30.44 -27.48
CA GLN A 11 19.63 -30.66 -26.17
C GLN A 11 19.07 -29.70 -25.10
N LEU A 12 18.69 -28.48 -25.50
CA LEU A 12 18.10 -27.49 -24.61
C LEU A 12 16.69 -27.89 -24.15
N PHE A 13 15.82 -28.35 -25.05
CA PHE A 13 14.40 -28.61 -24.77
C PHE A 13 14.06 -30.08 -24.49
N GLU A 14 14.77 -31.02 -25.12
CA GLU A 14 14.57 -32.47 -25.02
C GLU A 14 15.60 -33.15 -24.10
N GLY A 15 16.64 -32.41 -23.66
CA GLY A 15 17.69 -32.91 -22.76
C GLY A 15 17.27 -32.96 -21.28
N GLU A 16 18.07 -33.64 -20.46
CA GLU A 16 17.83 -33.73 -19.01
C GLU A 16 17.96 -32.35 -18.33
N SER A 17 16.93 -31.96 -17.58
CA SER A 17 16.87 -30.64 -16.95
C SER A 17 18.00 -30.44 -15.93
N GLY A 18 18.79 -29.39 -16.11
CA GLY A 18 19.94 -29.06 -15.27
C GLY A 18 21.24 -29.80 -15.63
N SER A 19 21.24 -30.65 -16.67
CA SER A 19 22.45 -31.38 -17.09
C SER A 19 23.57 -30.44 -17.56
N ALA A 20 24.79 -30.95 -17.58
CA ALA A 20 25.95 -30.20 -18.09
C ALA A 20 25.77 -29.88 -19.58
N GLU A 21 25.26 -30.84 -20.35
CA GLU A 21 25.02 -30.75 -21.79
C GLU A 21 23.93 -29.72 -22.12
N GLN A 22 22.85 -29.66 -21.33
CA GLN A 22 21.81 -28.64 -21.49
C GLN A 22 22.38 -27.23 -21.25
N ARG A 23 23.21 -27.07 -20.20
CA ARG A 23 23.90 -25.81 -19.89
C ARG A 23 24.89 -25.41 -20.98
N THR A 24 25.67 -26.35 -21.49
CA THR A 24 26.61 -26.12 -22.61
C THR A 24 25.86 -25.73 -23.88
N ALA A 25 24.76 -26.40 -24.20
CA ALA A 25 23.91 -26.05 -25.34
C ALA A 25 23.33 -24.64 -25.21
N ASN A 26 22.82 -24.26 -24.03
CA ASN A 26 22.31 -22.91 -23.77
C ASN A 26 23.40 -21.84 -23.95
N VAL A 27 24.58 -22.05 -23.36
CA VAL A 27 25.72 -21.12 -23.50
C VAL A 27 26.12 -20.97 -24.96
N TRP A 28 26.18 -22.08 -25.70
CA TRP A 28 26.51 -22.05 -27.12
C TRP A 28 25.47 -21.27 -27.93
N ILE A 29 24.17 -21.49 -27.71
CA ILE A 29 23.09 -20.75 -28.40
C ILE A 29 23.18 -19.25 -28.10
N MET A 30 23.40 -18.89 -26.82
CA MET A 30 23.51 -17.50 -26.37
C MET A 30 24.70 -16.75 -27.00
N GLN A 31 25.80 -17.45 -27.26
CA GLN A 31 26.93 -16.91 -28.01
C GLN A 31 26.63 -16.87 -29.50
N PHE A 32 26.11 -17.97 -30.06
CA PHE A 32 25.86 -18.14 -31.48
C PHE A 32 24.93 -17.07 -32.06
N GLN A 33 23.88 -16.67 -31.33
CA GLN A 33 22.92 -15.65 -31.80
C GLN A 33 23.56 -14.28 -32.11
N GLN A 34 24.73 -13.97 -31.54
CA GLN A 34 25.47 -12.72 -31.80
C GLN A 34 26.33 -12.77 -33.07
N HIS A 35 26.51 -13.95 -33.67
CA HIS A 35 27.30 -14.11 -34.90
C HIS A 35 26.48 -13.81 -36.16
N ASP A 36 27.14 -13.38 -37.24
CA ASP A 36 26.49 -13.10 -38.52
C ASP A 36 25.91 -14.37 -39.17
N GLU A 37 26.59 -15.52 -39.01
CA GLU A 37 26.16 -16.81 -39.55
C GLU A 37 24.82 -17.29 -38.97
N ALA A 38 24.40 -16.73 -37.84
CA ALA A 38 23.14 -17.07 -37.20
C ALA A 38 21.92 -16.68 -38.05
N TRP A 39 22.01 -15.61 -38.87
CA TRP A 39 20.95 -15.25 -39.83
C TRP A 39 20.65 -16.42 -40.79
N GLN A 40 21.69 -16.89 -41.48
CA GLN A 40 21.55 -17.93 -42.49
C GLN A 40 21.19 -19.28 -41.86
N ALA A 41 21.76 -19.62 -40.70
CA ALA A 41 21.46 -20.86 -40.00
C ALA A 41 20.02 -20.93 -39.51
N ALA A 42 19.49 -19.83 -38.95
CA ALA A 42 18.10 -19.76 -38.50
C ALA A 42 17.12 -19.84 -39.68
N LEU A 43 17.35 -19.06 -40.75
CA LEU A 43 16.51 -19.10 -41.96
C LEU A 43 16.49 -20.51 -42.59
N GLN A 44 17.65 -21.15 -42.76
CA GLN A 44 17.72 -22.52 -43.28
C GLN A 44 16.97 -23.53 -42.42
N LEU A 45 17.04 -23.39 -41.09
CA LEU A 45 16.35 -24.28 -40.18
C LEU A 45 14.82 -24.11 -40.22
N LEU A 46 14.34 -22.88 -40.45
CA LEU A 46 12.92 -22.60 -40.62
C LEU A 46 12.38 -23.04 -42.00
N GLU A 47 13.17 -22.88 -43.06
CA GLU A 47 12.79 -23.35 -44.40
C GLU A 47 12.80 -24.88 -44.52
N MET A 48 13.75 -25.54 -43.85
CA MET A 48 13.88 -26.99 -43.78
C MET A 48 13.80 -27.47 -42.32
N PRO A 49 12.59 -27.47 -41.73
CA PRO A 49 12.39 -27.84 -40.34
C PRO A 49 12.82 -29.29 -40.09
N VAL A 50 13.47 -29.51 -38.95
CA VAL A 50 13.84 -30.86 -38.53
C VAL A 50 12.58 -31.62 -38.14
N ARG A 51 12.40 -32.78 -38.75
CA ARG A 51 11.25 -33.64 -38.49
C ARG A 51 11.65 -34.82 -37.63
N ASP A 52 10.77 -35.18 -36.72
CA ASP A 52 10.89 -36.41 -35.98
C ASP A 52 10.84 -37.61 -36.96
N PRO A 53 11.81 -38.55 -36.87
CA PRO A 53 11.92 -39.65 -37.83
C PRO A 53 10.80 -40.70 -37.72
N LEU A 54 10.03 -40.72 -36.62
CA LEU A 54 8.95 -41.69 -36.38
C LEU A 54 7.58 -41.11 -36.71
N THR A 55 7.33 -39.87 -36.30
CA THR A 55 6.02 -39.19 -36.43
C THR A 55 5.95 -38.26 -37.63
N HIS A 56 7.10 -37.95 -38.26
CA HIS A 56 7.24 -36.95 -39.33
C HIS A 56 6.74 -35.55 -38.95
N GLN A 57 6.48 -35.27 -37.67
CA GLN A 57 6.11 -33.95 -37.17
C GLN A 57 7.36 -33.07 -37.02
N THR A 58 7.19 -31.77 -37.23
CA THR A 58 8.25 -30.79 -36.99
C THR A 58 8.59 -30.74 -35.50
N LEU A 59 9.89 -30.75 -35.17
CA LEU A 59 10.35 -30.61 -33.79
C LEU A 59 10.22 -29.14 -33.34
N ALA A 60 9.44 -28.93 -32.26
CA ALA A 60 9.12 -27.59 -31.76
C ALA A 60 10.33 -26.83 -31.20
N GLY A 61 11.27 -27.51 -30.53
CA GLY A 61 12.44 -26.86 -29.92
C GLY A 61 13.35 -26.15 -30.93
N PRO A 62 13.85 -26.85 -31.98
CA PRO A 62 14.64 -26.24 -33.05
C PRO A 62 13.93 -25.10 -33.77
N GLU A 63 12.63 -25.25 -34.07
CA GLU A 63 11.82 -24.21 -34.69
C GLU A 63 11.75 -22.94 -33.81
N LEU A 64 11.44 -23.11 -32.53
CA LEU A 64 11.31 -22.02 -31.57
C LEU A 64 12.64 -21.25 -31.40
N VAL A 65 13.76 -21.96 -31.28
CA VAL A 65 15.09 -21.33 -31.15
C VAL A 65 15.45 -20.54 -32.41
N ALA A 66 15.24 -21.11 -33.61
CA ALA A 66 15.51 -20.39 -34.83
C ALA A 66 14.64 -19.14 -34.99
N MET A 67 13.35 -19.23 -34.64
CA MET A 67 12.45 -18.09 -34.69
C MET A 67 12.85 -17.00 -33.68
N GLN A 68 13.27 -17.39 -32.48
CA GLN A 68 13.73 -16.45 -31.45
C GLN A 68 15.05 -15.77 -31.84
N ILE A 69 16.00 -16.49 -32.44
CA ILE A 69 17.21 -15.91 -33.01
C ILE A 69 16.83 -14.88 -34.09
N LEU A 70 15.91 -15.24 -34.99
CA LEU A 70 15.48 -14.34 -36.07
C LEU A 70 14.84 -13.06 -35.52
N ARG A 71 13.99 -13.17 -34.49
CA ARG A 71 13.43 -12.02 -33.77
C ARG A 71 14.52 -11.13 -33.19
N LEU A 72 15.46 -11.72 -32.45
CA LEU A 72 16.49 -10.98 -31.73
C LEU A 72 17.45 -10.26 -32.69
N LYS A 73 17.85 -10.92 -33.79
CA LYS A 73 18.68 -10.30 -34.82
C LYS A 73 17.95 -9.21 -35.59
N THR A 74 16.67 -9.39 -35.90
CA THR A 74 15.83 -8.32 -36.47
C THR A 74 15.72 -7.12 -35.51
N GLN A 75 15.59 -7.38 -34.21
CA GLN A 75 15.52 -6.31 -33.22
C GLN A 75 16.80 -5.46 -33.17
N GLN A 76 17.96 -6.10 -33.28
CA GLN A 76 19.27 -5.45 -33.05
C GLN A 76 20.00 -4.99 -34.31
N GLU A 77 19.89 -5.73 -35.42
CA GLU A 77 20.79 -5.58 -36.58
C GLU A 77 20.06 -5.20 -37.89
N TRP A 78 18.72 -5.09 -37.88
CA TRP A 78 17.93 -4.93 -39.12
C TRP A 78 18.36 -3.76 -40.01
N THR A 79 18.69 -2.61 -39.41
CA THR A 79 19.13 -1.40 -40.14
C THR A 79 20.56 -1.50 -40.67
N HIS A 80 21.33 -2.50 -40.26
CA HIS A 80 22.74 -2.69 -40.63
C HIS A 80 22.96 -3.77 -41.69
N ILE A 81 21.96 -4.60 -41.97
CA ILE A 81 22.03 -5.66 -42.99
C ILE A 81 21.66 -5.15 -44.38
N SER A 82 22.12 -5.86 -45.43
CA SER A 82 21.87 -5.48 -46.82
C SER A 82 20.41 -5.63 -47.24
N ASP A 83 19.95 -4.82 -48.20
CA ASP A 83 18.59 -4.91 -48.77
C ASP A 83 18.27 -6.32 -49.30
N GLN A 84 19.26 -7.01 -49.88
CA GLN A 84 19.07 -8.38 -50.36
C GLN A 84 18.77 -9.36 -49.23
N GLN A 85 19.44 -9.20 -48.08
CA GLN A 85 19.23 -10.02 -46.89
C GLN A 85 17.90 -9.68 -46.20
N GLN A 86 17.55 -8.39 -46.11
CA GLN A 86 16.23 -7.94 -45.64
C GLN A 86 15.11 -8.56 -46.49
N GLN A 87 15.26 -8.57 -47.81
CA GLN A 87 14.30 -9.17 -48.72
C GLN A 87 14.20 -10.70 -48.54
N ALA A 88 15.30 -11.39 -48.29
CA ALA A 88 15.30 -12.83 -48.02
C ALA A 88 14.56 -13.15 -46.71
N VAL A 89 14.83 -12.42 -45.63
CA VAL A 89 14.14 -12.57 -44.33
C VAL A 89 12.64 -12.31 -44.49
N ARG A 90 12.27 -11.22 -45.17
CA ARG A 90 10.88 -10.87 -45.50
C ARG A 90 10.15 -12.02 -46.20
N GLN A 91 10.71 -12.50 -47.30
CA GLN A 91 10.08 -13.54 -48.12
C GLN A 91 9.94 -14.85 -47.35
N THR A 92 10.93 -15.18 -46.52
CA THR A 92 10.91 -16.38 -45.68
C THR A 92 9.80 -16.30 -44.64
N LEU A 93 9.71 -15.19 -43.88
CA LEU A 93 8.66 -14.99 -42.88
C LEU A 93 7.25 -15.02 -43.47
N LEU A 94 7.02 -14.29 -44.58
CA LEU A 94 5.73 -14.30 -45.25
C LEU A 94 5.33 -15.69 -45.74
N LYS A 95 6.28 -16.43 -46.33
CA LYS A 95 6.04 -17.81 -46.79
C LYS A 95 5.70 -18.76 -45.63
N LEU A 96 6.38 -18.64 -44.50
CA LEU A 96 6.11 -19.47 -43.31
C LEU A 96 4.72 -19.19 -42.74
N LEU A 97 4.34 -17.91 -42.66
CA LEU A 97 3.00 -17.51 -42.23
C LEU A 97 1.93 -17.98 -43.23
N GLU A 98 2.17 -17.85 -44.54
CA GLU A 98 1.25 -18.34 -45.58
C GLU A 98 1.03 -19.87 -45.48
N ILE A 99 2.10 -20.64 -45.28
CA ILE A 99 2.01 -22.10 -45.05
C ILE A 99 1.18 -22.39 -43.79
N THR A 100 1.36 -21.61 -42.73
CA THR A 100 0.62 -21.75 -41.47
C THR A 100 -0.87 -21.46 -41.66
N CYS A 101 -1.23 -20.51 -42.52
CA CYS A 101 -2.62 -20.21 -42.89
C CYS A 101 -3.27 -21.30 -43.74
N VAL A 102 -2.51 -21.97 -44.62
CA VAL A 102 -3.06 -22.86 -45.67
C VAL A 102 -3.01 -24.34 -45.29
N ALA A 103 -2.06 -24.77 -44.44
CA ALA A 103 -1.80 -26.17 -44.11
C ALA A 103 -1.76 -26.43 -42.59
N ASP A 104 -2.03 -27.67 -42.18
CA ASP A 104 -1.96 -28.11 -40.76
C ASP A 104 -0.54 -28.46 -40.28
N GLY A 105 0.48 -28.22 -41.13
CA GLY A 105 1.90 -28.47 -40.83
C GLY A 105 2.78 -27.22 -40.88
N GLY A 106 2.21 -26.05 -40.53
CA GLY A 106 2.93 -24.78 -40.42
C GLY A 106 3.67 -24.60 -39.10
N LEU A 107 3.96 -23.35 -38.75
CA LEU A 107 4.62 -22.99 -37.50
C LEU A 107 3.77 -23.43 -36.28
N SER A 108 4.43 -23.81 -35.20
CA SER A 108 3.76 -23.98 -33.91
C SER A 108 3.09 -22.67 -33.46
N PRO A 109 2.04 -22.70 -32.61
CA PRO A 109 1.33 -21.49 -32.19
C PRO A 109 2.25 -20.42 -31.58
N VAL A 110 3.26 -20.83 -30.80
CA VAL A 110 4.23 -19.92 -30.19
C VAL A 110 5.17 -19.32 -31.23
N SER A 111 5.72 -20.14 -32.14
CA SER A 111 6.59 -19.64 -33.23
C SER A 111 5.83 -18.75 -34.21
N CYS A 112 4.55 -19.06 -34.49
CA CYS A 112 3.68 -18.21 -35.30
C CYS A 112 3.55 -16.83 -34.65
N ARG A 113 3.32 -16.79 -33.33
CA ARG A 113 3.23 -15.53 -32.58
C ARG A 113 4.51 -14.71 -32.67
N ILE A 114 5.65 -15.35 -32.47
CA ILE A 114 6.96 -14.70 -32.58
C ILE A 114 7.19 -14.21 -34.02
N ALA A 115 6.79 -14.97 -35.04
CA ALA A 115 6.91 -14.59 -36.44
C ALA A 115 6.08 -13.34 -36.76
N CYS A 116 4.83 -13.26 -36.28
CA CYS A 116 3.97 -12.09 -36.45
C CYS A 116 4.55 -10.84 -35.78
N VAL A 117 5.02 -10.96 -34.54
CA VAL A 117 5.69 -9.85 -33.82
C VAL A 117 6.97 -9.42 -34.52
N THR A 118 7.77 -10.37 -35.03
CA THR A 118 9.00 -10.07 -35.79
C THR A 118 8.67 -9.36 -37.10
N LEU A 119 7.60 -9.79 -37.78
CA LEU A 119 7.12 -9.14 -38.98
C LEU A 119 6.65 -7.70 -38.70
N ALA A 120 5.96 -7.47 -37.59
CA ALA A 120 5.56 -6.13 -37.14
C ALA A 120 6.76 -5.22 -36.86
N ASP A 121 7.82 -5.75 -36.24
CA ASP A 121 9.07 -5.01 -35.97
C ASP A 121 9.74 -4.57 -37.28
N ILE A 122 9.81 -5.49 -38.26
CA ILE A 122 10.31 -5.18 -39.60
C ILE A 122 9.46 -4.09 -40.27
N VAL A 123 8.14 -4.23 -40.22
CA VAL A 123 7.19 -3.27 -40.79
C VAL A 123 7.42 -1.86 -40.24
N VAL A 124 7.58 -1.76 -38.92
CA VAL A 124 7.81 -0.49 -38.22
C VAL A 124 9.15 0.12 -38.64
N LYS A 125 10.24 -0.67 -38.66
CA LYS A 125 11.58 -0.19 -39.08
C LYS A 125 11.69 0.12 -40.57
N SER A 126 10.87 -0.52 -41.40
CA SER A 126 10.82 -0.34 -42.86
C SER A 126 9.61 0.47 -43.35
N CYS A 127 9.04 1.31 -42.49
CA CYS A 127 7.80 2.08 -42.71
C CYS A 127 7.77 2.89 -44.02
N LYS A 128 8.93 3.35 -44.52
CA LYS A 128 9.06 4.05 -45.82
C LYS A 128 8.56 3.22 -47.01
N THR A 129 8.50 1.89 -46.85
CA THR A 129 8.02 0.93 -47.86
C THR A 129 6.67 0.30 -47.50
N TRP A 130 5.93 0.90 -46.55
CA TRP A 130 4.73 0.35 -45.95
C TRP A 130 3.67 -0.09 -46.98
N THR A 131 3.42 0.68 -48.04
CA THR A 131 2.43 0.32 -49.08
C THR A 131 2.70 -1.04 -49.72
N GLY A 132 3.97 -1.42 -49.89
CA GLY A 132 4.35 -2.74 -50.36
C GLY A 132 4.18 -3.83 -49.29
N TRP A 133 4.52 -3.54 -48.04
CA TRP A 133 4.34 -4.47 -46.92
C TRP A 133 2.88 -4.78 -46.64
N LYS A 134 2.02 -3.77 -46.68
CA LYS A 134 0.59 -3.87 -46.51
C LYS A 134 -0.06 -4.83 -47.50
N ASN A 135 0.26 -4.71 -48.79
CA ASN A 135 -0.22 -5.65 -49.81
C ASN A 135 0.26 -7.08 -49.56
N ASP A 136 1.46 -7.26 -49.02
CA ASP A 136 2.02 -8.58 -48.74
C ASP A 136 1.36 -9.23 -47.52
N VAL A 137 1.12 -8.46 -46.47
CA VAL A 137 0.41 -8.92 -45.27
C VAL A 137 -1.05 -9.23 -45.61
N GLN A 138 -1.71 -8.39 -46.42
CA GLN A 138 -3.08 -8.64 -46.88
C GLN A 138 -3.20 -9.93 -47.70
N ARG A 139 -2.20 -10.24 -48.53
CA ARG A 139 -2.16 -11.49 -49.31
C ARG A 139 -2.15 -12.76 -48.45
N LEU A 140 -1.64 -12.70 -47.21
CA LEU A 140 -1.69 -13.82 -46.27
C LEU A 140 -3.14 -14.19 -45.89
N VAL A 141 -4.03 -13.19 -45.88
CA VAL A 141 -5.46 -13.37 -45.61
C VAL A 141 -6.19 -13.90 -46.85
N ASP A 142 -5.87 -13.35 -48.03
CA ASP A 142 -6.51 -13.71 -49.30
C ASP A 142 -6.14 -15.12 -49.80
N ALA A 143 -4.99 -15.66 -49.37
CA ALA A 143 -4.57 -17.03 -49.68
C ALA A 143 -5.53 -18.12 -49.14
N GLY A 144 -6.43 -17.77 -48.21
CA GLY A 144 -7.35 -18.66 -47.51
C GLY A 144 -8.77 -18.69 -48.08
N ILE A 145 -8.99 -19.08 -49.33
CA ILE A 145 -10.33 -19.11 -49.98
C ILE A 145 -11.34 -20.09 -49.31
N ALA A 146 -10.90 -20.94 -48.38
CA ALA A 146 -11.77 -21.86 -47.62
C ALA A 146 -11.98 -21.39 -46.17
N ALA A 147 -13.19 -21.57 -45.61
CA ALA A 147 -13.61 -21.03 -44.30
C ALA A 147 -12.60 -21.28 -43.15
N GLN A 148 -12.07 -22.50 -42.98
CA GLN A 148 -11.07 -22.79 -41.95
C GLN A 148 -9.73 -22.07 -42.15
N ARG A 149 -9.33 -21.78 -43.40
CA ARG A 149 -8.10 -21.05 -43.73
C ARG A 149 -8.28 -19.54 -43.54
N GLN A 150 -9.50 -19.05 -43.74
CA GLN A 150 -9.87 -17.65 -43.47
C GLN A 150 -9.74 -17.32 -41.97
N HIS A 151 -10.03 -18.26 -41.07
CA HIS A 151 -9.84 -18.08 -39.62
C HIS A 151 -8.36 -17.90 -39.24
N LYS A 152 -7.47 -18.81 -39.67
CA LYS A 152 -6.04 -18.72 -39.38
C LYS A 152 -5.41 -17.47 -40.00
N GLY A 153 -5.79 -17.11 -41.22
CA GLY A 153 -5.33 -15.87 -41.87
C GLY A 153 -5.77 -14.61 -41.12
N ALA A 154 -7.02 -14.57 -40.66
CA ALA A 154 -7.54 -13.48 -39.83
C ALA A 154 -6.80 -13.35 -38.48
N ALA A 155 -6.50 -14.48 -37.83
CA ALA A 155 -5.73 -14.51 -36.59
C ALA A 155 -4.33 -13.92 -36.79
N VAL A 156 -3.61 -14.36 -37.82
CA VAL A 156 -2.27 -13.86 -38.18
C VAL A 156 -2.32 -12.36 -38.48
N LEU A 157 -3.32 -11.89 -39.23
CA LEU A 157 -3.49 -10.46 -39.51
C LEU A 157 -3.69 -9.65 -38.23
N ALA A 158 -4.62 -10.05 -37.37
CA ALA A 158 -4.89 -9.37 -36.11
C ALA A 158 -3.64 -9.33 -35.22
N GLU A 159 -2.85 -10.39 -35.22
CA GLU A 159 -1.65 -10.47 -34.41
C GLU A 159 -0.52 -9.56 -34.92
N VAL A 160 -0.29 -9.52 -36.24
CA VAL A 160 0.68 -8.60 -36.87
C VAL A 160 0.26 -7.15 -36.63
N LEU A 161 -1.00 -6.81 -36.88
CA LEU A 161 -1.52 -5.45 -36.69
C LEU A 161 -1.46 -5.04 -35.21
N GLY A 162 -1.87 -5.91 -34.29
CA GLY A 162 -1.84 -5.65 -32.85
C GLY A 162 -0.43 -5.46 -32.30
N ALA A 163 0.59 -6.07 -32.90
CA ALA A 163 1.97 -5.93 -32.44
C ALA A 163 2.62 -4.59 -32.83
N ILE A 164 2.09 -3.86 -33.83
CA ILE A 164 2.70 -2.63 -34.38
C ILE A 164 2.94 -1.56 -33.30
N PRO A 165 1.95 -1.13 -32.49
CA PRO A 165 2.16 -0.09 -31.48
C PRO A 165 3.26 -0.43 -30.48
N LEU A 166 3.30 -1.68 -30.01
CA LEU A 166 4.35 -2.16 -29.11
C LEU A 166 5.74 -2.15 -29.78
N GLN A 167 5.83 -2.41 -31.08
CA GLN A 167 7.11 -2.34 -31.81
C GLN A 167 7.55 -0.90 -32.07
N ILE A 168 6.62 0.05 -32.24
CA ILE A 168 6.93 1.49 -32.27
C ILE A 168 7.57 1.90 -30.95
N LEU A 169 6.96 1.55 -29.81
CA LEU A 169 7.50 1.82 -28.48
C LEU A 169 8.89 1.19 -28.29
N ALA A 170 9.06 -0.08 -28.66
CA ALA A 170 10.34 -0.78 -28.53
C ALA A 170 11.46 -0.18 -29.39
N SER A 171 11.12 0.45 -30.51
CA SER A 171 12.05 1.03 -31.48
C SER A 171 12.20 2.55 -31.36
N GLU A 172 11.51 3.20 -30.42
CA GLU A 172 11.47 4.66 -30.28
C GLU A 172 12.87 5.30 -30.24
N ARG A 173 13.81 4.67 -29.53
CA ARG A 173 15.20 5.14 -29.38
C ARG A 173 16.00 5.14 -30.69
N MET A 174 15.49 4.52 -31.75
CA MET A 174 16.15 4.44 -33.05
C MET A 174 15.95 5.71 -33.89
N TRP A 175 14.95 6.53 -33.58
CA TRP A 175 14.55 7.66 -34.40
C TRP A 175 14.75 8.99 -33.70
N ILE A 176 14.98 10.04 -34.49
CA ILE A 176 14.92 11.42 -34.00
C ILE A 176 13.45 11.90 -33.95
N ALA A 177 13.20 13.00 -33.23
CA ALA A 177 11.85 13.54 -32.98
C ALA A 177 11.01 13.73 -34.26
N ASP A 178 11.59 14.23 -35.36
CA ASP A 178 10.87 14.43 -36.62
C ASP A 178 10.53 13.10 -37.31
N GLU A 179 11.39 12.09 -37.21
CA GLU A 179 11.18 10.78 -37.82
C GLU A 179 10.09 10.01 -37.08
N ILE A 180 10.09 10.01 -35.74
CA ILE A 180 9.03 9.37 -34.97
C ILE A 180 7.68 10.03 -35.23
N HIS A 181 7.62 11.36 -35.37
CA HIS A 181 6.38 12.05 -35.71
C HIS A 181 5.82 11.61 -37.08
N GLN A 182 6.68 11.43 -38.08
CA GLN A 182 6.28 10.91 -39.40
C GLN A 182 5.78 9.46 -39.31
N ILE A 183 6.45 8.61 -38.52
CA ILE A 183 6.06 7.21 -38.30
C ILE A 183 4.69 7.13 -37.65
N LEU A 184 4.48 7.88 -36.57
CA LEU A 184 3.19 7.95 -35.86
C LEU A 184 2.09 8.45 -36.79
N THR A 185 2.35 9.49 -37.59
CA THR A 185 1.37 10.01 -38.57
C THR A 185 1.00 8.97 -39.62
N LEU A 186 1.99 8.21 -40.11
CA LEU A 186 1.78 7.15 -41.10
C LEU A 186 0.90 6.03 -40.53
N PHE A 187 1.23 5.51 -39.34
CA PHE A 187 0.44 4.44 -38.72
C PHE A 187 -0.90 4.92 -38.17
N GLN A 188 -1.02 6.18 -37.77
CA GLN A 188 -2.31 6.77 -37.38
C GLN A 188 -3.29 6.78 -38.56
N ALA A 189 -2.81 6.95 -39.80
CA ALA A 189 -3.65 6.88 -40.99
C ALA A 189 -4.19 5.46 -41.29
N GLU A 190 -3.57 4.42 -40.73
CA GLU A 190 -3.92 3.01 -40.93
C GLU A 190 -4.96 2.49 -39.93
N VAL A 191 -5.31 3.31 -38.94
CA VAL A 191 -6.27 2.98 -37.87
C VAL A 191 -7.64 2.54 -38.41
N GLU A 192 -8.10 3.13 -39.52
CA GLU A 192 -9.35 2.76 -40.18
C GLU A 192 -9.35 1.32 -40.72
N GLU A 193 -8.19 0.85 -41.18
CA GLU A 193 -8.05 -0.51 -41.70
C GLU A 193 -7.94 -1.53 -40.58
N VAL A 194 -7.26 -1.18 -39.49
CA VAL A 194 -7.23 -1.99 -38.27
C VAL A 194 -8.65 -2.20 -37.76
N MET A 195 -9.44 -1.13 -37.64
CA MET A 195 -10.85 -1.23 -37.22
C MET A 195 -11.68 -2.09 -38.19
N THR A 196 -11.47 -1.95 -39.50
CA THR A 196 -12.19 -2.74 -40.51
C THR A 196 -11.86 -4.23 -40.39
N ALA A 197 -10.58 -4.58 -40.19
CA ALA A 197 -10.14 -5.95 -39.98
C ALA A 197 -10.75 -6.52 -38.69
N VAL A 198 -10.63 -5.81 -37.57
CA VAL A 198 -11.20 -6.23 -36.27
C VAL A 198 -12.71 -6.44 -36.36
N GLN A 199 -13.44 -5.49 -36.97
CA GLN A 199 -14.89 -5.60 -37.14
C GLN A 199 -15.29 -6.84 -37.95
N MET A 200 -14.55 -7.14 -39.02
CA MET A 200 -14.77 -8.33 -39.85
C MET A 200 -14.58 -9.61 -39.02
N ILE A 201 -13.54 -9.67 -38.18
CA ILE A 201 -13.26 -10.84 -37.34
C ILE A 201 -14.34 -11.01 -36.27
N LEU A 202 -14.66 -9.94 -35.52
CA LEU A 202 -15.68 -9.99 -34.46
C LEU A 202 -17.05 -10.46 -34.97
N SER A 203 -17.44 -9.98 -36.17
CA SER A 203 -18.75 -10.27 -36.77
C SER A 203 -18.85 -11.66 -37.40
N ASN A 204 -17.75 -12.18 -37.98
CA ASN A 204 -17.79 -13.37 -38.83
C ASN A 204 -17.02 -14.57 -38.27
N ILE A 205 -16.16 -14.37 -37.26
CA ILE A 205 -15.22 -15.40 -36.76
C ILE A 205 -15.22 -15.40 -35.21
N PRO A 206 -16.19 -16.08 -34.57
CA PRO A 206 -16.34 -16.06 -33.11
C PRO A 206 -15.12 -16.65 -32.37
N ASP A 207 -14.46 -17.66 -32.94
CA ASP A 207 -13.30 -18.33 -32.33
C ASP A 207 -12.07 -17.41 -32.22
N GLU A 208 -11.98 -16.37 -33.05
CA GLU A 208 -10.85 -15.43 -33.09
C GLU A 208 -11.16 -14.09 -32.41
N ARG A 209 -12.30 -14.00 -31.69
CA ARG A 209 -12.70 -12.77 -30.98
C ARG A 209 -11.63 -12.28 -30.00
N SER A 210 -10.99 -13.18 -29.25
CA SER A 210 -9.94 -12.78 -28.30
C SER A 210 -8.74 -12.14 -29.01
N ASN A 211 -8.35 -12.63 -30.19
CA ASN A 211 -7.25 -12.04 -30.97
C ASN A 211 -7.64 -10.69 -31.56
N ALA A 212 -8.88 -10.53 -32.03
CA ALA A 212 -9.40 -9.25 -32.51
C ALA A 212 -9.48 -8.20 -31.40
N LEU A 213 -9.94 -8.58 -30.21
CA LEU A 213 -9.99 -7.69 -29.04
C LEU A 213 -8.58 -7.27 -28.59
N ARG A 214 -7.63 -8.20 -28.49
CA ARG A 214 -6.22 -7.87 -28.15
C ARG A 214 -5.57 -6.95 -29.19
N CYS A 215 -5.86 -7.18 -30.48
CA CYS A 215 -5.45 -6.26 -31.54
C CYS A 215 -6.00 -4.87 -31.30
N LEU A 216 -7.29 -4.74 -30.93
CA LEU A 216 -7.91 -3.45 -30.68
C LEU A 216 -7.33 -2.76 -29.43
N GLU A 217 -7.12 -3.50 -28.34
CA GLU A 217 -6.51 -3.04 -27.09
C GLU A 217 -5.14 -2.41 -27.33
N CYS A 218 -4.27 -3.07 -28.11
CA CYS A 218 -2.93 -2.56 -28.40
C CYS A 218 -2.92 -1.22 -29.15
N TRP A 219 -4.03 -0.84 -29.77
CA TRP A 219 -4.17 0.40 -30.53
C TRP A 219 -4.88 1.51 -29.77
N ILE A 220 -5.41 1.28 -28.56
CA ILE A 220 -6.08 2.34 -27.79
C ILE A 220 -5.11 3.46 -27.43
N VAL A 221 -5.63 4.70 -27.38
CA VAL A 221 -4.82 5.88 -27.02
C VAL A 221 -4.04 5.67 -25.72
N GLY A 222 -2.80 6.18 -25.69
CA GLY A 222 -1.84 5.89 -24.62
C GLY A 222 -1.03 4.60 -24.82
N CYS A 223 -1.25 3.84 -25.90
CA CYS A 223 -0.46 2.65 -26.23
C CYS A 223 1.05 2.92 -26.46
N VAL A 224 1.41 4.17 -26.77
CA VAL A 224 2.80 4.66 -26.78
C VAL A 224 2.90 5.78 -25.75
N PRO A 225 3.37 5.52 -24.51
CA PRO A 225 3.27 6.47 -23.40
C PRO A 225 3.94 7.83 -23.64
N THR A 226 5.02 7.88 -24.43
CA THR A 226 5.70 9.13 -24.82
C THR A 226 4.89 9.97 -25.82
N HIS A 227 3.84 9.40 -26.41
CA HIS A 227 3.00 9.98 -27.44
C HIS A 227 1.52 9.70 -27.16
N GLU A 228 1.01 10.24 -26.05
CA GLU A 228 -0.32 9.95 -25.48
C GLU A 228 -1.51 10.13 -26.45
N ALA A 229 -1.39 10.96 -27.48
CA ALA A 229 -2.44 11.20 -28.47
C ALA A 229 -2.49 10.17 -29.62
N PHE A 230 -1.49 9.30 -29.75
CA PHE A 230 -1.45 8.26 -30.77
C PHE A 230 -2.36 7.09 -30.40
N GLY A 231 -3.14 6.61 -31.38
CA GLY A 231 -4.03 5.46 -31.24
C GLY A 231 -5.51 5.75 -31.49
N LEU A 232 -6.34 4.84 -30.99
CA LEU A 232 -7.79 4.78 -31.13
C LEU A 232 -8.48 5.42 -29.93
N THR A 233 -9.25 6.47 -30.20
CA THR A 233 -10.16 7.07 -29.23
C THR A 233 -11.58 6.52 -29.38
N ALA A 234 -12.42 6.74 -28.37
CA ALA A 234 -13.84 6.36 -28.42
C ALA A 234 -14.60 6.94 -29.62
N ALA A 235 -14.21 8.12 -30.12
CA ALA A 235 -14.82 8.73 -31.31
C ALA A 235 -14.62 7.87 -32.58
N HIS A 236 -13.44 7.25 -32.74
CA HIS A 236 -13.16 6.34 -33.85
C HIS A 236 -14.02 5.08 -33.75
N LEU A 237 -14.03 4.45 -32.56
CA LEU A 237 -14.81 3.23 -32.29
C LEU A 237 -16.31 3.48 -32.50
N PHE A 238 -16.82 4.63 -32.07
CA PHE A 238 -18.21 5.02 -32.22
C PHE A 238 -18.60 5.20 -33.69
N THR A 239 -17.78 5.92 -34.47
CA THR A 239 -18.06 6.19 -35.89
C THR A 239 -18.16 4.90 -36.72
N ARG A 240 -17.44 3.84 -36.31
CA ARG A 240 -17.49 2.51 -36.94
C ARG A 240 -18.53 1.55 -36.34
N GLY A 241 -19.25 1.95 -35.31
CA GLY A 241 -20.25 1.11 -34.62
C GLY A 241 -19.63 -0.01 -33.78
N LEU A 242 -18.33 0.05 -33.47
CA LEU A 242 -17.65 -0.96 -32.65
C LEU A 242 -18.02 -0.85 -31.17
N ILE A 243 -18.41 0.33 -30.69
CA ILE A 243 -18.85 0.54 -29.31
C ILE A 243 -20.00 -0.40 -28.94
N ASP A 244 -21.02 -0.54 -29.80
CA ASP A 244 -22.17 -1.41 -29.52
C ASP A 244 -21.79 -2.88 -29.47
N GLU A 245 -20.90 -3.31 -30.37
CA GLU A 245 -20.40 -4.68 -30.39
C GLU A 245 -19.59 -4.99 -29.12
N LEU A 246 -18.74 -4.07 -28.68
CA LEU A 246 -17.98 -4.21 -27.44
C LEU A 246 -18.90 -4.28 -26.22
N PHE A 247 -19.94 -3.44 -26.12
CA PHE A 247 -20.94 -3.55 -25.05
C PHE A 247 -21.67 -4.89 -25.06
N ASN A 248 -22.00 -5.43 -26.23
CA ASN A 248 -22.61 -6.75 -26.33
C ASN A 248 -21.67 -7.84 -25.82
N ILE A 249 -20.37 -7.76 -26.12
CA ILE A 249 -19.34 -8.68 -25.61
C ILE A 249 -19.18 -8.54 -24.09
N VAL A 250 -19.23 -7.33 -23.53
CA VAL A 250 -19.17 -7.11 -22.07
C VAL A 250 -20.30 -7.84 -21.35
N ILE A 251 -21.50 -7.88 -21.93
CA ILE A 251 -22.69 -8.51 -21.31
C ILE A 251 -22.75 -10.03 -21.58
N SER A 252 -22.28 -10.49 -22.74
CA SER A 252 -22.52 -11.87 -23.22
C SER A 252 -21.27 -12.72 -23.43
N GLY A 253 -20.07 -12.12 -23.36
CA GLY A 253 -18.80 -12.80 -23.52
C GLY A 253 -18.44 -13.69 -22.34
N ASN A 254 -17.40 -14.51 -22.51
CA ASN A 254 -16.75 -15.16 -21.37
C ASN A 254 -15.96 -14.13 -20.54
N GLU A 255 -15.49 -14.51 -19.36
CA GLU A 255 -14.80 -13.59 -18.44
C GLU A 255 -13.64 -12.83 -19.09
N GLU A 256 -12.73 -13.54 -19.77
CA GLU A 256 -11.59 -12.91 -20.45
C GLU A 256 -12.03 -11.89 -21.51
N GLN A 257 -12.96 -12.27 -22.39
CA GLN A 257 -13.44 -11.41 -23.48
C GLN A 257 -14.24 -10.22 -22.95
N ALA A 258 -15.08 -10.43 -21.95
CA ALA A 258 -15.91 -9.37 -21.35
C ALA A 258 -15.04 -8.33 -20.64
N GLN A 259 -14.05 -8.75 -19.84
CA GLN A 259 -13.14 -7.82 -19.17
C GLN A 259 -12.23 -7.08 -20.16
N LEU A 260 -11.74 -7.76 -21.20
CA LEU A 260 -10.93 -7.14 -22.25
C LEU A 260 -11.73 -6.10 -23.03
N ALA A 261 -12.96 -6.43 -23.44
CA ALA A 261 -13.85 -5.48 -24.11
C ALA A 261 -14.18 -4.27 -23.22
N ALA A 262 -14.40 -4.50 -21.92
CA ALA A 262 -14.63 -3.40 -20.97
C ALA A 262 -13.41 -2.49 -20.82
N GLY A 263 -12.20 -3.06 -20.77
CA GLY A 263 -10.95 -2.31 -20.76
C GLY A 263 -10.79 -1.44 -22.00
N ILE A 264 -10.97 -2.03 -23.19
CA ILE A 264 -10.90 -1.30 -24.47
C ILE A 264 -11.85 -0.08 -24.48
N VAL A 265 -13.11 -0.28 -24.08
CA VAL A 265 -14.08 0.83 -24.06
C VAL A 265 -13.67 1.87 -23.03
N ALA A 266 -13.36 1.46 -21.79
CA ALA A 266 -12.99 2.37 -20.71
C ALA A 266 -11.74 3.20 -21.05
N ASP A 267 -10.70 2.57 -21.57
CA ASP A 267 -9.41 3.20 -21.85
C ASP A 267 -9.53 4.13 -23.08
N SER A 268 -10.42 3.83 -24.03
CA SER A 268 -10.68 4.69 -25.22
C SER A 268 -11.26 6.08 -24.89
N PHE A 269 -11.82 6.24 -23.69
CA PHE A 269 -12.40 7.49 -23.19
C PHE A 269 -11.42 8.33 -22.36
N VAL A 270 -10.23 7.81 -22.03
CA VAL A 270 -9.21 8.58 -21.29
C VAL A 270 -8.71 9.72 -22.17
N PHE A 271 -8.77 10.96 -21.67
CA PHE A 271 -8.49 12.16 -22.46
C PHE A 271 -7.29 12.93 -21.90
N THR A 272 -6.23 13.05 -22.70
CA THR A 272 -4.92 13.56 -22.28
C THR A 272 -4.59 14.99 -22.76
N VAL A 273 -5.42 15.61 -23.61
CA VAL A 273 -5.09 16.90 -24.27
C VAL A 273 -6.12 17.99 -23.93
N PRO A 274 -5.75 19.22 -23.54
CA PRO A 274 -6.71 20.28 -23.16
C PRO A 274 -7.46 20.94 -24.35
N ALA A 275 -7.73 20.20 -25.44
CA ALA A 275 -8.49 20.69 -26.59
C ALA A 275 -10.01 20.53 -26.38
N PRO A 276 -10.86 21.38 -26.98
CA PRO A 276 -12.31 21.15 -26.96
C PRO A 276 -12.64 19.81 -27.63
N LEU A 277 -13.51 19.03 -27.00
CA LEU A 277 -13.93 17.72 -27.49
C LEU A 277 -14.62 17.85 -28.86
N SER A 278 -14.35 16.91 -29.77
CA SER A 278 -15.05 16.85 -31.06
C SER A 278 -16.53 16.49 -30.87
N GLU A 279 -17.37 16.89 -31.82
CA GLU A 279 -18.80 16.51 -31.83
C GLU A 279 -18.99 14.99 -31.82
N THR A 280 -18.14 14.27 -32.55
CA THR A 280 -18.13 12.80 -32.58
C THR A 280 -17.81 12.18 -31.23
N MET A 281 -16.89 12.78 -30.46
CA MET A 281 -16.56 12.32 -29.12
C MET A 281 -17.71 12.57 -28.14
N ILE A 282 -18.35 13.75 -28.21
CA ILE A 282 -19.53 14.05 -27.39
C ILE A 282 -20.67 13.05 -27.66
N ASN A 283 -20.92 12.72 -28.93
CA ASN A 283 -21.92 11.72 -29.30
C ASN A 283 -21.54 10.31 -28.82
N ALA A 284 -20.26 9.95 -28.89
CA ALA A 284 -19.76 8.68 -28.35
C ALA A 284 -19.99 8.57 -26.83
N VAL A 285 -19.69 9.64 -26.08
CA VAL A 285 -19.92 9.71 -24.62
C VAL A 285 -21.41 9.55 -24.29
N LEU A 286 -22.29 10.32 -24.94
CA LEU A 286 -23.73 10.25 -24.69
C LEU A 286 -24.34 8.89 -25.06
N HIS A 287 -23.91 8.31 -26.19
CA HIS A 287 -24.34 6.99 -26.63
C HIS A 287 -23.90 5.89 -25.65
N SER A 288 -22.62 5.88 -25.26
CA SER A 288 -22.11 4.92 -24.26
C SER A 288 -22.82 5.08 -22.92
N GLY A 289 -23.09 6.31 -22.49
CA GLY A 289 -23.89 6.58 -21.28
C GLY A 289 -25.30 5.97 -21.37
N LEU A 290 -25.98 6.10 -22.52
CA LEU A 290 -27.29 5.48 -22.74
C LEU A 290 -27.21 3.95 -22.69
N ARG A 291 -26.24 3.34 -23.36
CA ARG A 291 -26.04 1.88 -23.37
C ARG A 291 -25.78 1.31 -21.97
N LEU A 292 -25.02 2.04 -21.16
CA LEU A 292 -24.77 1.71 -19.75
C LEU A 292 -26.06 1.79 -18.91
N VAL A 293 -26.86 2.83 -19.11
CA VAL A 293 -28.15 2.98 -18.42
C VAL A 293 -29.15 1.88 -18.82
N GLU A 294 -29.19 1.50 -20.09
CA GLU A 294 -29.97 0.36 -20.58
C GLU A 294 -29.56 -0.97 -19.93
N ALA A 295 -28.31 -1.08 -19.46
CA ALA A 295 -27.76 -2.25 -18.79
C ALA A 295 -28.00 -2.29 -17.27
N ILE A 296 -28.62 -1.26 -16.66
CA ILE A 296 -29.01 -1.27 -15.22
C ILE A 296 -29.74 -2.55 -14.79
N PRO A 297 -30.65 -3.15 -15.59
CA PRO A 297 -31.32 -4.39 -15.21
C PRO A 297 -30.35 -5.53 -14.87
N VAL A 298 -29.13 -5.55 -15.42
CA VAL A 298 -28.08 -6.57 -15.16
C VAL A 298 -27.72 -6.64 -13.68
N PHE A 299 -27.91 -5.58 -12.89
CA PHE A 299 -27.65 -5.56 -11.45
C PHE A 299 -28.77 -6.20 -10.60
N ARG A 300 -29.84 -6.71 -11.22
CA ARG A 300 -30.99 -7.35 -10.54
C ARG A 300 -30.89 -8.88 -10.55
N SER A 301 -31.52 -9.56 -9.62
CA SER A 301 -31.40 -11.03 -9.44
C SER A 301 -32.00 -11.89 -10.55
N ASP A 302 -32.91 -11.36 -11.38
CA ASP A 302 -33.69 -12.14 -12.37
C ASP A 302 -33.40 -11.72 -13.82
N VAL A 303 -32.13 -11.79 -14.25
CA VAL A 303 -31.71 -11.32 -15.59
C VAL A 303 -31.57 -12.47 -16.56
N ARG A 304 -32.21 -12.32 -17.72
CA ARG A 304 -31.99 -13.19 -18.87
C ARG A 304 -30.89 -12.61 -19.75
N SER A 305 -29.99 -13.45 -20.21
CA SER A 305 -29.00 -13.14 -21.23
C SER A 305 -29.68 -12.65 -22.51
N PRO A 306 -28.92 -12.03 -23.44
CA PRO A 306 -29.42 -11.70 -24.78
C PRO A 306 -29.94 -12.92 -25.56
N THR A 307 -29.51 -14.13 -25.19
CA THR A 307 -29.95 -15.41 -25.76
C THR A 307 -31.23 -15.96 -25.12
N GLY A 308 -31.76 -15.31 -24.08
CA GLY A 308 -33.02 -15.67 -23.41
C GLY A 308 -32.89 -16.66 -22.26
N GLU A 309 -31.68 -17.15 -21.97
CA GLU A 309 -31.36 -18.03 -20.83
C GLU A 309 -31.10 -17.21 -19.56
N MET A 310 -31.34 -17.75 -18.36
CA MET A 310 -30.95 -17.02 -17.14
C MET A 310 -29.43 -16.96 -17.00
N MET A 311 -28.89 -15.77 -16.74
CA MET A 311 -27.47 -15.63 -16.44
C MET A 311 -27.12 -16.34 -15.14
N THR A 312 -25.96 -16.99 -15.08
CA THR A 312 -25.42 -17.45 -13.80
C THR A 312 -24.96 -16.25 -12.96
N LYS A 313 -24.85 -16.40 -11.64
CA LYS A 313 -24.32 -15.34 -10.76
C LYS A 313 -22.93 -14.88 -11.21
N GLU A 314 -22.08 -15.81 -11.62
CA GLU A 314 -20.72 -15.55 -12.12
C GLU A 314 -20.73 -14.70 -13.40
N GLN A 315 -21.51 -15.09 -14.41
CA GLN A 315 -21.67 -14.31 -15.65
C GLN A 315 -22.21 -12.90 -15.37
N GLN A 316 -23.16 -12.80 -14.45
CA GLN A 316 -23.72 -11.52 -14.03
C GLN A 316 -22.65 -10.65 -13.36
N THR A 317 -21.88 -11.19 -12.41
CA THR A 317 -20.78 -10.48 -11.75
C THR A 317 -19.74 -10.01 -12.77
N THR A 318 -19.34 -10.85 -13.72
CA THR A 318 -18.42 -10.48 -14.80
C THR A 318 -18.95 -9.29 -15.60
N ALA A 319 -20.22 -9.32 -16.02
CA ALA A 319 -20.83 -8.21 -16.75
C ALA A 319 -20.89 -6.93 -15.90
N CYS A 320 -21.26 -7.04 -14.61
CA CYS A 320 -21.28 -5.91 -13.67
C CYS A 320 -19.89 -5.29 -13.47
N ARG A 321 -18.81 -6.10 -13.40
CA ARG A 321 -17.42 -5.61 -13.34
C ARG A 321 -17.06 -4.78 -14.57
N GLY A 322 -17.39 -5.29 -15.76
CA GLY A 322 -17.16 -4.57 -17.01
C GLY A 322 -17.97 -3.28 -17.11
N ILE A 323 -19.25 -3.32 -16.76
CA ILE A 323 -20.13 -2.13 -16.73
C ILE A 323 -19.61 -1.09 -15.75
N SER A 324 -19.22 -1.50 -14.54
CA SER A 324 -18.67 -0.61 -13.51
C SER A 324 -17.40 0.08 -14.01
N ARG A 325 -16.44 -0.68 -14.56
CA ARG A 325 -15.19 -0.11 -15.12
C ARG A 325 -15.46 0.95 -16.20
N ILE A 326 -16.35 0.67 -17.15
CA ILE A 326 -16.69 1.62 -18.22
C ILE A 326 -17.40 2.85 -17.64
N ALA A 327 -18.42 2.65 -16.80
CA ALA A 327 -19.17 3.75 -16.18
C ALA A 327 -18.24 4.66 -15.38
N CYS A 328 -17.29 4.08 -14.65
CA CYS A 328 -16.34 4.83 -13.86
C CYS A 328 -15.36 5.65 -14.69
N SER A 329 -14.76 5.05 -15.73
CA SER A 329 -13.88 5.80 -16.65
C SER A 329 -14.63 6.96 -17.32
N LEU A 330 -15.86 6.72 -17.77
CA LEU A 330 -16.67 7.73 -18.44
C LEU A 330 -17.04 8.87 -17.49
N ALA A 331 -17.39 8.56 -16.24
CA ALA A 331 -17.66 9.56 -15.21
C ALA A 331 -16.41 10.40 -14.88
N MET A 332 -15.26 9.76 -14.65
CA MET A 332 -14.02 10.46 -14.30
C MET A 332 -13.54 11.42 -15.39
N ASN A 333 -13.64 11.01 -16.67
CA ASN A 333 -13.12 11.80 -17.79
C ASN A 333 -14.15 12.76 -18.41
N HIS A 334 -15.46 12.44 -18.32
CA HIS A 334 -16.51 13.15 -19.08
C HIS A 334 -17.75 13.54 -18.26
N ALA A 335 -17.63 13.64 -16.93
CA ALA A 335 -18.73 14.09 -16.06
C ALA A 335 -19.41 15.41 -16.48
N PRO A 336 -18.72 16.44 -17.04
CA PRO A 336 -19.41 17.65 -17.53
C PRO A 336 -20.45 17.40 -18.59
N ILE A 337 -20.20 16.44 -19.48
CA ILE A 337 -21.11 16.09 -20.56
C ILE A 337 -22.23 15.19 -20.03
N LEU A 338 -21.88 14.21 -19.18
CA LEU A 338 -22.82 13.18 -18.71
C LEU A 338 -23.73 13.64 -17.57
N LEU A 339 -23.15 14.27 -16.54
CA LEU A 339 -23.81 14.55 -15.27
C LEU A 339 -24.30 15.99 -15.16
N TRP A 340 -23.61 16.93 -15.83
CA TRP A 340 -23.86 18.37 -15.67
C TRP A 340 -24.43 19.05 -16.92
N ASN A 341 -24.70 18.29 -17.98
CA ASN A 341 -25.33 18.76 -19.22
C ASN A 341 -24.60 19.93 -19.92
N GLN A 342 -23.29 20.05 -19.72
CA GLN A 342 -22.48 21.09 -20.35
C GLN A 342 -21.84 20.57 -21.63
N VAL A 343 -22.13 21.26 -22.74
CA VAL A 343 -21.43 21.05 -24.01
C VAL A 343 -20.65 22.33 -24.33
N PRO A 344 -19.31 22.28 -24.45
CA PRO A 344 -18.52 23.46 -24.79
C PRO A 344 -18.96 24.03 -26.15
N GLY A 345 -19.43 25.28 -26.15
CA GLY A 345 -19.37 26.14 -27.34
C GLY A 345 -20.48 26.07 -28.40
N THR A 346 -21.66 25.50 -28.16
CA THR A 346 -22.76 25.61 -29.16
C THR A 346 -24.16 25.61 -28.57
N GLN A 347 -24.86 26.74 -28.65
CA GLN A 347 -26.33 26.86 -28.50
C GLN A 347 -27.11 26.25 -29.68
N ALA A 348 -26.44 25.53 -30.58
CA ALA A 348 -27.07 24.79 -31.65
C ALA A 348 -27.30 23.36 -31.17
N THR A 349 -28.50 22.84 -31.39
CA THR A 349 -28.88 21.42 -31.27
C THR A 349 -27.80 20.48 -31.81
N ILE A 350 -26.91 20.00 -30.93
CA ILE A 350 -26.00 18.89 -31.21
C ILE A 350 -26.85 17.62 -31.22
N GLY A 351 -26.67 16.81 -32.26
CA GLY A 351 -27.61 15.80 -32.74
C GLY A 351 -28.23 14.83 -31.71
N SER A 352 -29.44 14.40 -32.04
CA SER A 352 -30.27 13.33 -31.43
C SER A 352 -30.85 13.50 -30.01
N PHE A 353 -30.22 14.22 -29.08
CA PHE A 353 -30.74 14.33 -27.70
C PHE A 353 -31.35 15.71 -27.38
N THR A 354 -32.63 15.72 -27.00
CA THR A 354 -33.32 16.88 -26.42
C THR A 354 -32.80 17.19 -25.00
N PRO A 355 -32.93 18.45 -24.51
CA PRO A 355 -32.54 18.79 -23.13
C PRO A 355 -33.18 17.90 -22.05
N GLU A 356 -34.44 17.51 -22.26
CA GLU A 356 -35.17 16.60 -21.37
C GLU A 356 -34.55 15.19 -21.36
N GLN A 357 -34.17 14.66 -22.53
CA GLN A 357 -33.49 13.37 -22.62
C GLN A 357 -32.10 13.40 -21.98
N LYS A 358 -31.36 14.50 -22.09
CA LYS A 358 -30.05 14.67 -21.44
C LYS A 358 -30.18 14.70 -19.91
N SER A 359 -31.13 15.49 -19.39
CA SER A 359 -31.44 15.52 -17.96
C SER A 359 -31.86 14.14 -17.42
N SER A 360 -32.73 13.43 -18.15
CA SER A 360 -33.14 12.07 -17.82
C SER A 360 -31.95 11.09 -17.81
N LEU A 361 -31.04 11.21 -18.78
CA LEU A 361 -29.84 10.39 -18.87
C LEU A 361 -28.92 10.61 -17.66
N SER A 362 -28.64 11.86 -17.29
CA SER A 362 -27.80 12.19 -16.12
C SER A 362 -28.32 11.53 -14.84
N MET A 363 -29.63 11.63 -14.58
CA MET A 363 -30.24 11.05 -13.38
C MET A 363 -30.18 9.51 -13.39
N GLN A 364 -30.48 8.88 -14.53
CA GLN A 364 -30.37 7.43 -14.65
C GLN A 364 -28.92 6.93 -14.57
N PHE A 365 -27.95 7.72 -15.04
CA PHE A 365 -26.54 7.39 -14.92
C PHE A 365 -26.06 7.45 -13.45
N LEU A 366 -26.56 8.39 -12.65
CA LEU A 366 -26.32 8.40 -11.20
C LEU A 366 -26.90 7.16 -10.52
N GLU A 367 -28.10 6.72 -10.93
CA GLU A 367 -28.70 5.47 -10.45
C GLU A 367 -27.87 4.24 -10.85
N LEU A 368 -27.24 4.24 -12.02
CA LEU A 368 -26.30 3.20 -12.42
C LEU A 368 -25.07 3.18 -11.52
N LEU A 369 -24.43 4.33 -11.27
CA LEU A 369 -23.27 4.40 -10.37
C LEU A 369 -23.63 3.88 -8.97
N LEU A 370 -24.81 4.23 -8.47
CA LEU A 370 -25.33 3.68 -7.21
C LEU A 370 -25.58 2.17 -7.28
N ALA A 371 -26.07 1.64 -8.40
CA ALA A 371 -26.22 0.20 -8.61
C ALA A 371 -24.86 -0.51 -8.55
N CYS A 372 -23.81 0.06 -9.16
CA CYS A 372 -22.44 -0.45 -9.05
C CYS A 372 -21.95 -0.43 -7.60
N SER A 373 -22.10 0.70 -6.88
CA SER A 373 -21.64 0.84 -5.49
C SER A 373 -22.42 -0.03 -4.48
N SER A 374 -23.61 -0.51 -4.85
CA SER A 374 -24.45 -1.37 -4.01
C SER A 374 -24.39 -2.85 -4.39
N TYR A 375 -23.55 -3.22 -5.36
CA TYR A 375 -23.41 -4.60 -5.80
C TYR A 375 -22.57 -5.44 -4.81
N ASP A 376 -22.84 -6.74 -4.75
CA ASP A 376 -22.23 -7.70 -3.81
C ASP A 376 -20.96 -8.33 -4.41
N ASP A 377 -20.01 -7.49 -4.84
CA ASP A 377 -18.69 -7.86 -5.35
C ASP A 377 -17.72 -6.67 -5.21
N ILE A 378 -16.55 -6.89 -4.62
CA ILE A 378 -15.58 -5.81 -4.32
C ILE A 378 -15.07 -5.16 -5.60
N ASP A 379 -14.79 -5.95 -6.65
CA ASP A 379 -14.25 -5.45 -7.93
C ASP A 379 -15.27 -4.61 -8.70
N VAL A 380 -16.56 -4.67 -8.36
CA VAL A 380 -17.61 -3.80 -8.90
C VAL A 380 -17.70 -2.49 -8.10
N VAL A 381 -17.58 -2.54 -6.78
CA VAL A 381 -17.77 -1.40 -5.88
C VAL A 381 -16.55 -0.50 -5.84
N GLN A 382 -15.35 -1.07 -5.71
CA GLN A 382 -14.11 -0.33 -5.47
C GLN A 382 -13.86 0.78 -6.52
N PRO A 383 -14.02 0.56 -7.83
CA PRO A 383 -13.80 1.60 -8.84
C PRO A 383 -14.75 2.81 -8.71
N THR A 384 -15.90 2.64 -8.04
CA THR A 384 -16.87 3.73 -7.84
C THR A 384 -16.43 4.73 -6.77
N LEU A 385 -15.57 4.31 -5.83
CA LEU A 385 -15.21 5.09 -4.66
C LEU A 385 -14.46 6.38 -5.00
N GLU A 386 -13.62 6.35 -6.04
CA GLU A 386 -12.88 7.52 -6.53
C GLU A 386 -13.82 8.61 -7.06
N ILE A 387 -14.84 8.23 -7.83
CA ILE A 387 -15.83 9.17 -8.35
C ILE A 387 -16.57 9.83 -7.19
N TRP A 388 -17.03 9.01 -6.24
CA TRP A 388 -17.74 9.52 -5.07
C TRP A 388 -16.86 10.39 -4.17
N PHE A 389 -15.56 10.10 -4.10
CA PHE A 389 -14.60 10.91 -3.36
C PHE A 389 -14.51 12.33 -3.94
N PHE A 390 -14.47 12.46 -5.27
CA PHE A 390 -14.36 13.75 -5.98
C PHE A 390 -15.72 14.39 -6.34
N PHE A 391 -16.84 13.66 -6.17
CA PHE A 391 -18.16 14.04 -6.70
C PHE A 391 -18.65 15.43 -6.25
N LEU A 392 -18.34 15.81 -5.01
CA LEU A 392 -18.75 17.08 -4.41
C LEU A 392 -17.65 18.15 -4.43
N GLU A 393 -16.52 17.94 -5.10
CA GLU A 393 -15.42 18.91 -5.16
C GLU A 393 -15.70 20.12 -6.05
N GLU A 394 -15.43 21.31 -5.51
CA GLU A 394 -15.39 22.56 -6.28
C GLU A 394 -13.99 22.74 -6.87
N SER A 395 -13.81 22.43 -8.16
CA SER A 395 -12.52 22.60 -8.83
C SER A 395 -12.27 24.09 -9.11
N SER A 396 -11.53 24.74 -8.21
CA SER A 396 -11.28 26.20 -8.18
C SER A 396 -10.50 26.79 -9.36
N SER A 397 -10.11 26.00 -10.36
CA SER A 397 -9.32 26.50 -11.49
C SER A 397 -9.83 26.15 -12.89
N GLN A 398 -10.77 25.21 -13.08
CA GLN A 398 -11.23 24.84 -14.44
C GLN A 398 -12.68 24.34 -14.63
N SER A 399 -13.54 24.21 -13.60
CA SER A 399 -14.94 23.79 -13.84
C SER A 399 -15.95 24.91 -13.60
N GLU A 400 -16.53 25.43 -14.70
CA GLU A 400 -17.86 26.04 -14.68
C GLU A 400 -18.96 24.97 -14.50
N ALA A 401 -18.62 23.72 -14.17
CA ALA A 401 -19.50 22.57 -14.12
C ALA A 401 -19.57 21.98 -12.71
N SER A 402 -20.71 22.17 -12.04
CA SER A 402 -20.94 21.68 -10.68
C SER A 402 -22.39 21.21 -10.55
N TRP A 403 -22.62 20.21 -9.70
CA TRP A 403 -23.98 19.79 -9.30
C TRP A 403 -24.81 20.95 -8.72
N GLN A 404 -24.16 22.03 -8.25
CA GLN A 404 -24.82 23.26 -7.81
C GLN A 404 -25.60 23.99 -8.92
N LEU A 405 -25.29 23.70 -10.19
CA LEU A 405 -25.98 24.28 -11.35
C LEU A 405 -27.26 23.53 -11.73
N LEU A 406 -27.54 22.38 -11.10
CA LEU A 406 -28.79 21.67 -11.29
C LEU A 406 -29.97 22.47 -10.73
N ASP A 407 -31.15 22.22 -11.29
CA ASP A 407 -32.40 22.74 -10.77
C ASP A 407 -32.76 22.10 -9.41
N ALA A 408 -33.77 22.64 -8.74
CA ALA A 408 -34.22 22.12 -7.44
C ALA A 408 -34.51 20.60 -7.44
N PRO A 409 -35.30 20.04 -8.39
CA PRO A 409 -35.55 18.60 -8.40
C PRO A 409 -34.28 17.77 -8.69
N GLY A 410 -33.37 18.26 -9.53
CA GLY A 410 -32.08 17.60 -9.76
C GLY A 410 -31.22 17.53 -8.49
N LYS A 411 -31.17 18.61 -7.70
CA LYS A 411 -30.46 18.63 -6.41
C LYS A 411 -31.09 17.67 -5.39
N GLU A 412 -32.41 17.63 -5.30
CA GLU A 412 -33.12 16.68 -4.43
C GLU A 412 -32.82 15.22 -4.82
N HIS A 413 -32.78 14.92 -6.12
CA HIS A 413 -32.42 13.59 -6.60
C HIS A 413 -30.98 13.21 -6.23
N VAL A 414 -30.01 14.11 -6.42
CA VAL A 414 -28.61 13.88 -6.03
C VAL A 414 -28.49 13.59 -4.53
N VAL A 415 -29.14 14.38 -3.66
CA VAL A 415 -29.14 14.14 -2.21
C VAL A 415 -29.77 12.79 -1.87
N SER A 416 -30.84 12.40 -2.56
CA SER A 416 -31.46 11.07 -2.40
C SER A 416 -30.52 9.94 -2.81
N VAL A 417 -29.77 10.10 -3.91
CA VAL A 417 -28.78 9.11 -4.38
C VAL A 417 -27.64 8.99 -3.37
N LEU A 418 -27.07 10.11 -2.92
CA LEU A 418 -25.99 10.12 -1.92
C LEU A 418 -26.42 9.47 -0.60
N SER A 419 -27.66 9.72 -0.15
CA SER A 419 -28.19 9.09 1.05
C SER A 419 -28.31 7.57 0.91
N ARG A 420 -28.71 7.07 -0.27
CA ARG A 420 -28.76 5.63 -0.57
C ARG A 420 -27.36 5.04 -0.72
N LEU A 421 -26.43 5.78 -1.31
CA LEU A 421 -25.03 5.41 -1.45
C LEU A 421 -24.38 5.17 -0.09
N VAL A 422 -24.54 6.09 0.87
CA VAL A 422 -23.99 5.95 2.22
C VAL A 422 -24.45 4.65 2.87
N ASN A 423 -25.75 4.32 2.76
CA ASN A 423 -26.27 3.06 3.30
C ASN A 423 -25.68 1.84 2.58
N ALA A 424 -25.53 1.89 1.25
CA ALA A 424 -24.93 0.81 0.48
C ALA A 424 -23.46 0.57 0.85
N LEU A 425 -22.67 1.64 0.99
CA LEU A 425 -21.27 1.57 1.39
C LEU A 425 -21.11 1.02 2.82
N ILE A 426 -21.98 1.41 3.76
CA ILE A 426 -21.99 0.83 5.11
C ILE A 426 -22.23 -0.69 5.06
N GLU A 427 -23.14 -1.17 4.21
CA GLU A 427 -23.38 -2.62 4.05
C GLU A 427 -22.16 -3.34 3.43
N ARG A 428 -21.34 -2.66 2.62
CA ARG A 428 -20.08 -3.21 2.08
C ARG A 428 -18.94 -3.27 3.09
N CYS A 429 -19.05 -2.54 4.20
CA CYS A 429 -18.09 -2.62 5.30
C CYS A 429 -18.30 -3.84 6.22
N LYS A 430 -19.38 -4.59 6.05
CA LYS A 430 -19.73 -5.72 6.93
C LYS A 430 -18.90 -6.94 6.61
N TYR A 431 -18.31 -7.54 7.64
CA TYR A 431 -17.75 -8.87 7.52
C TYR A 431 -18.84 -9.94 7.32
N PRO A 432 -18.53 -11.04 6.60
CA PRO A 432 -19.46 -12.13 6.40
C PRO A 432 -19.76 -12.84 7.72
N GLN A 433 -20.99 -13.38 7.84
CA GLN A 433 -21.48 -13.98 9.08
C GLN A 433 -20.57 -15.11 9.59
N TRP A 434 -19.99 -15.91 8.69
CA TRP A 434 -19.10 -17.00 9.07
C TRP A 434 -17.86 -16.52 9.81
N PHE A 435 -17.35 -15.31 9.52
CA PHE A 435 -16.20 -14.73 10.20
C PHE A 435 -16.61 -14.16 11.56
N VAL A 436 -17.76 -13.49 11.61
CA VAL A 436 -18.36 -13.01 12.86
C VAL A 436 -18.52 -14.15 13.85
N ASP A 437 -19.04 -15.29 13.41
CA ASP A 437 -19.27 -16.46 14.27
C ASP A 437 -17.97 -17.07 14.84
N LYS A 438 -16.81 -16.84 14.20
CA LYS A 438 -15.50 -17.30 14.70
C LYS A 438 -15.00 -16.52 15.91
N GLN A 439 -15.60 -15.37 16.25
CA GLN A 439 -15.16 -14.52 17.37
C GLN A 439 -13.67 -14.10 17.27
N GLN A 440 -13.17 -13.95 16.04
CA GLN A 440 -11.81 -13.51 15.74
C GLN A 440 -11.78 -12.04 15.35
N LEU A 441 -10.58 -11.42 15.38
CA LEU A 441 -10.37 -10.03 14.96
C LEU A 441 -9.64 -9.93 13.61
N VAL A 442 -8.86 -10.96 13.24
CA VAL A 442 -8.05 -11.03 12.03
C VAL A 442 -8.17 -12.42 11.41
N SER A 443 -7.93 -12.51 10.10
CA SER A 443 -7.93 -13.76 9.34
C SER A 443 -6.95 -13.64 8.17
N ASP A 444 -6.25 -14.72 7.84
CA ASP A 444 -5.42 -14.83 6.61
C ASP A 444 -6.27 -15.17 5.37
N ASP A 445 -7.59 -14.94 5.45
CA ASP A 445 -8.51 -15.24 4.36
C ASP A 445 -8.57 -14.02 3.43
N LEU A 446 -8.32 -14.24 2.14
CA LEU A 446 -8.26 -13.18 1.13
C LEU A 446 -9.55 -12.36 1.06
N GLU A 447 -10.72 -12.96 1.32
CA GLU A 447 -11.99 -12.22 1.37
C GLU A 447 -12.02 -11.20 2.51
N ILE A 448 -11.50 -11.60 3.68
CA ILE A 448 -11.48 -10.74 4.88
C ILE A 448 -10.43 -9.62 4.73
N GLU A 449 -9.27 -9.93 4.16
CA GLU A 449 -8.25 -8.92 3.84
C GLU A 449 -8.78 -7.89 2.85
N ALA A 450 -9.43 -8.34 1.76
CA ALA A 450 -10.04 -7.45 0.77
C ALA A 450 -11.14 -6.56 1.37
N ILE A 451 -12.00 -7.09 2.25
CA ILE A 451 -12.98 -6.28 2.98
C ILE A 451 -12.30 -5.26 3.88
N SER A 452 -11.23 -5.65 4.59
CA SER A 452 -10.47 -4.74 5.46
C SER A 452 -9.87 -3.56 4.69
N ASP A 453 -9.31 -3.81 3.50
CA ASP A 453 -8.80 -2.73 2.64
C ASP A 453 -9.93 -1.86 2.07
N LEU A 454 -11.01 -2.48 1.57
CA LEU A 454 -12.17 -1.76 1.04
C LEU A 454 -12.80 -0.83 2.09
N ARG A 455 -12.89 -1.27 3.35
CA ARG A 455 -13.43 -0.47 4.47
C ARG A 455 -12.69 0.86 4.64
N ARG A 456 -11.36 0.85 4.49
CA ARG A 456 -10.54 2.05 4.61
C ARG A 456 -10.83 3.02 3.45
N GLU A 457 -10.90 2.52 2.22
CA GLU A 457 -11.24 3.35 1.05
C GLU A 457 -12.67 3.93 1.18
N ILE A 458 -13.64 3.15 1.66
CA ILE A 458 -14.99 3.62 1.95
C ILE A 458 -14.97 4.72 3.01
N ALA A 459 -14.19 4.57 4.08
CA ALA A 459 -14.07 5.59 5.11
C ALA A 459 -13.54 6.92 4.54
N ASP A 460 -12.49 6.86 3.71
CA ASP A 460 -11.92 8.05 3.05
C ASP A 460 -12.93 8.73 2.12
N THR A 461 -13.66 7.95 1.32
CA THR A 461 -14.74 8.47 0.46
C THR A 461 -15.86 9.11 1.27
N MET A 462 -16.30 8.49 2.37
CA MET A 462 -17.34 9.03 3.24
C MET A 462 -16.89 10.32 3.95
N LEU A 463 -15.63 10.40 4.39
CA LEU A 463 -15.04 11.62 4.94
C LEU A 463 -15.11 12.78 3.94
N SER A 464 -14.67 12.54 2.69
CA SER A 464 -14.73 13.56 1.63
C SER A 464 -16.18 13.99 1.36
N LEU A 465 -17.11 13.04 1.25
CA LEU A 465 -18.53 13.34 1.01
C LEU A 465 -19.15 14.14 2.16
N PHE A 466 -18.90 13.76 3.41
CA PHE A 466 -19.52 14.39 4.58
C PHE A 466 -18.99 15.81 4.81
N SER A 467 -17.69 16.02 4.65
CA SER A 467 -17.09 17.37 4.74
C SER A 467 -17.68 18.36 3.73
N LYS A 468 -18.19 17.86 2.60
CA LYS A 468 -18.77 18.65 1.51
C LYS A 468 -20.29 18.46 1.37
N TRP A 469 -20.93 17.84 2.37
CA TRP A 469 -22.33 17.40 2.25
C TRP A 469 -23.28 18.57 1.98
N PRO A 470 -24.27 18.45 1.08
CA PRO A 470 -25.23 19.50 0.80
C PRO A 470 -25.99 19.94 2.06
N GLY A 471 -25.89 21.22 2.41
CA GLY A 471 -26.67 21.81 3.50
C GLY A 471 -28.16 21.92 3.16
N GLY A 472 -29.02 21.94 4.17
CA GLY A 472 -30.44 22.27 4.00
C GLY A 472 -30.65 23.68 3.40
N PRO A 473 -31.87 24.03 2.94
CA PRO A 473 -32.13 25.31 2.28
C PRO A 473 -31.64 26.51 3.11
N GLY A 474 -30.67 27.25 2.57
CA GLY A 474 -30.08 28.43 3.22
C GLY A 474 -28.96 28.15 4.24
N LYS A 475 -28.53 26.90 4.41
CA LYS A 475 -27.36 26.52 5.23
C LYS A 475 -26.10 26.36 4.37
N PRO A 476 -24.91 26.63 4.91
CA PRO A 476 -23.64 26.35 4.22
C PRO A 476 -23.47 24.84 3.96
N THR A 477 -22.63 24.50 2.98
CA THR A 477 -22.18 23.12 2.71
C THR A 477 -21.34 22.58 3.88
N GLY A 478 -21.31 21.25 4.03
CA GLY A 478 -20.59 20.57 5.11
C GLY A 478 -21.44 20.24 6.34
N ASP A 479 -22.68 19.75 6.15
CA ASP A 479 -23.53 19.26 7.27
C ASP A 479 -23.11 17.85 7.75
N TYR A 480 -21.81 17.67 8.02
CA TYR A 480 -21.26 16.40 8.50
C TYR A 480 -21.88 15.97 9.84
N ALA A 481 -22.26 16.92 10.69
CA ALA A 481 -22.91 16.64 11.97
C ALA A 481 -24.23 15.87 11.80
N SER A 482 -25.06 16.23 10.81
CA SER A 482 -26.30 15.50 10.52
C SER A 482 -26.04 14.11 9.96
N CYS A 483 -25.04 13.96 9.09
CA CYS A 483 -24.63 12.66 8.55
C CYS A 483 -24.14 11.72 9.65
N VAL A 484 -23.23 12.17 10.50
CA VAL A 484 -22.69 11.39 11.63
C VAL A 484 -23.81 11.06 12.62
N LYS A 485 -24.73 12.00 12.89
CA LYS A 485 -25.91 11.72 13.73
C LYS A 485 -26.79 10.60 13.16
N GLY A 486 -26.94 10.53 11.84
CA GLY A 486 -27.63 9.42 11.15
C GLY A 486 -26.94 8.08 11.40
N ILE A 487 -25.62 8.02 11.25
CA ILE A 487 -24.82 6.82 11.55
C ILE A 487 -24.95 6.42 13.03
N CYS A 488 -24.89 7.37 13.96
CA CYS A 488 -25.09 7.12 15.39
C CYS A 488 -26.48 6.55 15.68
N GLN A 489 -27.53 6.99 14.98
CA GLN A 489 -28.88 6.43 15.09
C GLN A 489 -28.94 4.99 14.59
N MET A 490 -28.28 4.67 13.46
CA MET A 490 -28.17 3.30 12.96
C MET A 490 -27.49 2.38 13.99
N LEU A 491 -26.38 2.83 14.59
CA LEU A 491 -25.67 2.08 15.62
C LEU A 491 -26.56 1.76 16.82
N SER A 492 -27.42 2.71 17.20
CA SER A 492 -28.30 2.58 18.37
C SER A 492 -29.45 1.61 18.16
N ASN A 493 -29.91 1.49 16.91
CA ASN A 493 -30.97 0.58 16.52
C ASN A 493 -30.43 -0.80 16.11
N GLY A 494 -29.12 -0.88 15.82
CA GLY A 494 -28.45 -2.07 15.34
C GLY A 494 -28.39 -3.18 16.39
N LYS A 495 -28.65 -4.41 15.94
CA LYS A 495 -28.41 -5.64 16.70
C LYS A 495 -27.49 -6.63 15.99
N ASP A 496 -27.26 -6.40 14.70
CA ASP A 496 -26.36 -7.18 13.86
C ASP A 496 -24.91 -6.80 14.21
N ILE A 497 -24.12 -7.77 14.62
CA ILE A 497 -22.72 -7.59 15.04
C ILE A 497 -21.88 -7.07 13.88
N ALA A 498 -22.09 -7.56 12.66
CA ALA A 498 -21.33 -7.12 11.48
C ALA A 498 -21.58 -5.64 11.17
N LEU A 499 -22.85 -5.22 11.26
CA LEU A 499 -23.24 -3.83 11.05
C LEU A 499 -22.69 -2.92 12.17
N ILE A 500 -22.78 -3.35 13.43
CA ILE A 500 -22.27 -2.58 14.57
C ILE A 500 -20.75 -2.38 14.44
N ASP A 501 -20.01 -3.41 14.08
CA ASP A 501 -18.56 -3.33 13.83
C ASP A 501 -18.24 -2.36 12.68
N ALA A 502 -18.94 -2.47 11.54
CA ALA A 502 -18.80 -1.56 10.41
C ALA A 502 -19.04 -0.10 10.80
N LEU A 503 -20.11 0.17 11.54
CA LEU A 503 -20.47 1.51 12.01
C LEU A 503 -19.44 2.08 12.98
N LEU A 504 -18.97 1.30 13.96
CA LEU A 504 -17.95 1.73 14.92
C LEU A 504 -16.61 2.06 14.23
N PHE A 505 -16.22 1.23 13.26
CA PHE A 505 -15.04 1.50 12.44
C PHE A 505 -15.18 2.80 11.67
N LEU A 506 -16.28 2.99 10.93
CA LEU A 506 -16.49 4.22 10.15
C LEU A 506 -16.54 5.44 11.07
N LEU A 507 -17.26 5.38 12.19
CA LEU A 507 -17.32 6.45 13.19
C LEU A 507 -15.93 6.82 13.74
N SER A 508 -15.02 5.85 13.88
CA SER A 508 -13.65 6.12 14.36
C SER A 508 -12.82 6.96 13.39
N TYR A 509 -13.13 6.90 12.09
CA TYR A 509 -12.57 7.79 11.07
C TYR A 509 -13.30 9.14 11.05
N MET A 510 -14.63 9.14 11.17
CA MET A 510 -15.43 10.37 11.13
C MET A 510 -15.15 11.35 12.27
N VAL A 511 -14.40 10.96 13.32
CA VAL A 511 -13.89 11.88 14.34
C VAL A 511 -13.07 13.02 13.68
N GLU A 512 -12.34 12.74 12.60
CA GLU A 512 -11.52 13.73 11.88
C GLU A 512 -12.33 14.88 11.26
N LEU A 513 -13.64 14.72 11.05
CA LEU A 513 -14.51 15.78 10.53
C LEU A 513 -14.72 16.91 11.55
N PHE A 514 -14.46 16.65 12.82
CA PHE A 514 -14.63 17.61 13.90
C PHE A 514 -13.26 18.17 14.24
N ASP A 515 -12.98 19.38 13.75
CA ASP A 515 -11.80 20.17 14.10
C ASP A 515 -11.82 20.43 15.61
N ALA A 516 -11.20 19.54 16.37
CA ALA A 516 -10.93 19.75 17.77
C ALA A 516 -9.52 20.32 17.86
N ILE A 517 -9.42 21.60 18.21
CA ILE A 517 -8.16 22.23 18.58
C ILE A 517 -7.52 21.32 19.64
N SER A 518 -6.42 20.67 19.29
CA SER A 518 -5.76 19.71 20.18
C SER A 518 -5.46 20.41 21.51
N SER A 519 -5.90 19.81 22.61
CA SER A 519 -5.81 20.37 23.98
C SER A 519 -4.39 20.53 24.52
N ASP A 520 -3.36 20.44 23.68
CA ASP A 520 -1.94 20.55 24.05
C ASP A 520 -1.33 21.92 23.72
N SER A 521 -2.11 22.87 23.18
CA SER A 521 -1.65 24.27 23.09
C SER A 521 -1.88 24.97 24.44
N GLU A 522 -0.85 24.97 25.29
CA GLU A 522 -0.71 25.91 26.41
C GLU A 522 -0.62 27.34 25.87
N SER A 523 -1.76 27.95 25.53
CA SER A 523 -1.87 29.40 25.37
C SER A 523 -2.94 29.89 26.32
N GLU A 524 -2.51 30.31 27.52
CA GLU A 524 -3.37 30.92 28.56
C GLU A 524 -3.85 32.34 28.20
N ASP A 525 -3.52 32.89 27.03
CA ASP A 525 -3.73 34.30 26.71
C ASP A 525 -4.63 34.52 25.48
N ASP A 526 -5.91 34.14 25.54
CA ASP A 526 -7.00 34.91 24.89
C ASP A 526 -8.39 34.33 25.22
N PRO A 527 -9.15 34.93 26.16
CA PRO A 527 -10.50 34.48 26.50
C PRO A 527 -11.56 34.81 25.43
N GLU A 528 -11.24 35.61 24.41
CA GLU A 528 -12.22 36.15 23.45
C GLU A 528 -12.08 35.63 22.01
N SER A 529 -11.20 34.65 21.74
CA SER A 529 -11.13 33.99 20.42
C SER A 529 -11.84 32.63 20.31
N PHE A 530 -12.50 32.18 21.40
CA PHE A 530 -13.41 31.04 21.37
C PHE A 530 -14.70 31.39 20.63
N LEU A 531 -14.69 31.29 19.30
CA LEU A 531 -15.91 30.98 18.57
C LEU A 531 -16.35 29.58 19.04
N ASP A 532 -17.40 29.53 19.86
CA ASP A 532 -18.03 28.28 20.28
C ASP A 532 -18.18 27.36 19.04
N PRO A 533 -17.52 26.18 18.99
CA PRO A 533 -17.87 25.19 17.99
C PRO A 533 -19.35 24.87 18.18
N GLU A 534 -20.14 24.85 17.11
CA GLU A 534 -21.57 24.54 17.20
C GLU A 534 -21.76 23.28 18.07
N SER A 535 -22.28 23.49 19.28
CA SER A 535 -22.25 22.56 20.41
C SER A 535 -22.89 21.19 20.15
N GLY A 536 -23.60 21.02 19.03
CA GLY A 536 -24.22 19.76 18.65
C GLY A 536 -23.25 18.68 18.16
N GLY A 537 -22.06 19.03 17.67
CA GLY A 537 -21.13 18.05 17.08
C GLY A 537 -20.45 17.13 18.11
N ILE A 538 -19.91 17.72 19.17
CA ILE A 538 -19.25 16.99 20.27
C ILE A 538 -20.25 16.08 21.01
N ASP A 539 -21.47 16.56 21.24
CA ASP A 539 -22.54 15.76 21.87
C ASP A 539 -22.89 14.52 21.04
N VAL A 540 -22.84 14.60 19.70
CA VAL A 540 -23.10 13.46 18.80
C VAL A 540 -22.00 12.41 18.94
N LEU A 541 -20.73 12.82 19.04
CA LEU A 541 -19.59 11.92 19.22
C LEU A 541 -19.61 11.24 20.61
N LEU A 542 -19.79 12.03 21.67
CA LEU A 542 -19.88 11.50 23.04
C LEU A 542 -21.08 10.53 23.20
N GLY A 543 -22.19 10.83 22.52
CA GLY A 543 -23.39 9.99 22.51
C GLY A 543 -23.17 8.58 21.97
N VAL A 544 -22.12 8.30 21.20
CA VAL A 544 -21.76 6.94 20.75
C VAL A 544 -21.35 6.07 21.93
N LEU A 545 -20.49 6.59 22.81
CA LEU A 545 -19.98 5.86 23.99
C LEU A 545 -21.06 5.66 25.06
N ASP A 546 -21.99 6.61 25.19
CA ASP A 546 -23.16 6.45 26.07
C ASP A 546 -24.04 5.26 25.68
N ARG A 547 -24.13 4.98 24.38
CA ARG A 547 -24.95 3.90 23.84
C ARG A 547 -24.20 2.58 23.76
N ALA A 548 -22.87 2.60 23.84
CA ALA A 548 -22.02 1.42 23.77
C ALA A 548 -22.35 0.36 24.84
N LEU A 549 -22.86 0.77 26.01
CA LEU A 549 -23.29 -0.14 27.09
C LEU A 549 -24.42 -1.10 26.68
N ASN A 550 -25.22 -0.73 25.68
CA ASN A 550 -26.35 -1.53 25.22
C ASN A 550 -26.01 -2.39 23.99
N LEU A 551 -24.77 -2.33 23.49
CA LEU A 551 -24.34 -3.10 22.33
C LEU A 551 -24.13 -4.58 22.69
N PRO A 552 -24.28 -5.51 21.72
CA PRO A 552 -24.01 -6.93 21.93
C PRO A 552 -22.55 -7.19 22.33
N MET A 553 -22.38 -8.14 23.25
CA MET A 553 -21.05 -8.58 23.70
C MET A 553 -20.38 -9.46 22.65
N HIS A 554 -19.44 -8.89 21.90
CA HIS A 554 -18.69 -9.59 20.88
C HIS A 554 -17.27 -8.99 20.69
N PRO A 555 -16.24 -9.81 20.39
CA PRO A 555 -14.88 -9.33 20.11
C PRO A 555 -14.77 -8.13 19.17
N LEU A 556 -15.43 -8.19 18.02
CA LEU A 556 -15.44 -7.11 17.02
C LEU A 556 -16.02 -5.81 17.58
N VAL A 557 -17.14 -5.88 18.31
CA VAL A 557 -17.80 -4.71 18.91
C VAL A 557 -16.90 -4.06 19.96
N ILE A 558 -16.28 -4.88 20.83
CA ILE A 558 -15.38 -4.39 21.88
C ILE A 558 -14.15 -3.72 21.27
N ASN A 559 -13.59 -4.32 20.22
CA ASN A 559 -12.47 -3.75 19.48
C ASN A 559 -12.86 -2.42 18.81
N GLY A 560 -14.03 -2.35 18.19
CA GLY A 560 -14.58 -1.13 17.59
C GLY A 560 -14.77 -0.01 18.61
N VAL A 561 -15.27 -0.31 19.82
CA VAL A 561 -15.39 0.67 20.92
C VAL A 561 -14.01 1.15 21.39
N ALA A 562 -13.04 0.24 21.50
CA ALA A 562 -11.67 0.59 21.88
C ALA A 562 -10.99 1.50 20.84
N GLN A 563 -11.16 1.19 19.55
CA GLN A 563 -10.66 2.00 18.44
C GLN A 563 -11.33 3.37 18.41
N TYR A 564 -12.67 3.42 18.54
CA TYR A 564 -13.42 4.67 18.58
C TYR A 564 -12.99 5.57 19.74
N LEU A 565 -12.86 5.02 20.96
CA LEU A 565 -12.37 5.75 22.13
C LEU A 565 -10.98 6.35 21.87
N ARG A 566 -10.08 5.57 21.27
CA ARG A 566 -8.71 6.01 20.96
C ARG A 566 -8.70 7.18 19.98
N SER A 567 -9.41 7.06 18.85
CA SER A 567 -9.55 8.16 17.88
C SER A 567 -10.15 9.40 18.54
N LEU A 568 -11.22 9.23 19.33
CA LEU A 568 -11.89 10.33 20.01
C LEU A 568 -10.98 11.04 21.03
N SER A 569 -10.23 10.27 21.82
CA SER A 569 -9.30 10.81 22.83
C SER A 569 -8.09 11.52 22.24
N ALA A 570 -7.70 11.17 21.00
CA ALA A 570 -6.61 11.85 20.29
C ALA A 570 -7.04 13.23 19.78
N SER A 571 -8.33 13.39 19.46
CA SER A 571 -8.88 14.65 18.97
C SER A 571 -9.42 15.54 20.10
N LEU A 572 -10.07 14.96 21.12
CA LEU A 572 -10.80 15.71 22.16
C LEU A 572 -10.35 15.33 23.57
N ALA A 573 -10.28 16.34 24.46
CA ALA A 573 -10.15 16.11 25.89
C ALA A 573 -11.47 15.55 26.47
N LEU A 574 -11.45 14.29 26.91
CA LEU A 574 -12.64 13.59 27.40
C LEU A 574 -12.77 13.65 28.93
N PRO A 575 -13.99 13.78 29.48
CA PRO A 575 -14.24 13.62 30.91
C PRO A 575 -13.85 12.22 31.42
N ALA A 576 -13.39 12.12 32.67
CA ALA A 576 -13.00 10.85 33.29
C ALA A 576 -14.14 9.81 33.28
N SER A 577 -15.39 10.26 33.44
CA SER A 577 -16.58 9.40 33.41
C SER A 577 -16.76 8.66 32.07
N VAL A 578 -16.35 9.28 30.97
CA VAL A 578 -16.39 8.68 29.62
C VAL A 578 -15.35 7.57 29.51
N TYR A 579 -14.11 7.84 29.93
CA TYR A 579 -13.06 6.82 29.97
C TYR A 579 -13.42 5.64 30.87
N LEU A 580 -13.99 5.89 32.05
CA LEU A 580 -14.40 4.83 32.99
C LEU A 580 -15.49 3.93 32.38
N ARG A 581 -16.51 4.54 31.76
CA ARG A 581 -17.61 3.80 31.12
C ARG A 581 -17.12 2.95 29.96
N ALA A 582 -16.34 3.53 29.05
CA ALA A 582 -15.78 2.80 27.91
C ALA A 582 -14.81 1.70 28.37
N SER A 583 -13.97 1.97 29.38
CA SER A 583 -13.06 0.97 29.96
C SER A 583 -13.80 -0.21 30.59
N MET A 584 -14.96 0.01 31.21
CA MET A 584 -15.77 -1.11 31.72
C MET A 584 -16.25 -2.05 30.60
N ILE A 585 -16.61 -1.52 29.43
CA ILE A 585 -16.98 -2.32 28.25
C ILE A 585 -15.76 -3.05 27.71
N ILE A 586 -14.63 -2.34 27.56
CA ILE A 586 -13.38 -2.92 27.05
C ILE A 586 -12.87 -4.03 27.97
N CYS A 587 -13.03 -3.89 29.29
CA CYS A 587 -12.68 -4.90 30.30
C CYS A 587 -13.40 -6.23 30.07
N GLN A 588 -14.63 -6.21 29.53
CA GLN A 588 -15.32 -7.45 29.18
C GLN A 588 -14.66 -8.18 27.99
N GLY A 589 -13.83 -7.50 27.19
CA GLY A 589 -13.00 -8.11 26.14
C GLY A 589 -11.96 -9.09 26.66
N LEU A 590 -11.58 -8.98 27.93
CA LEU A 590 -10.60 -9.86 28.58
C LEU A 590 -11.09 -11.31 28.71
N GLN A 591 -12.38 -11.58 28.50
CA GLN A 591 -12.91 -12.94 28.47
C GLN A 591 -12.66 -13.67 27.13
N TYR A 592 -12.29 -12.95 26.06
CA TYR A 592 -12.05 -13.51 24.74
C TYR A 592 -10.56 -13.50 24.40
N THR A 593 -10.01 -14.65 24.02
CA THR A 593 -8.59 -14.77 23.64
C THR A 593 -8.20 -13.84 22.49
N ALA A 594 -9.08 -13.68 21.49
CA ALA A 594 -8.82 -12.82 20.33
C ALA A 594 -8.78 -11.32 20.68
N SER A 595 -9.63 -10.86 21.59
CA SER A 595 -9.70 -9.44 22.01
C SER A 595 -8.76 -9.08 23.14
N PHE A 596 -8.22 -10.07 23.86
CA PHE A 596 -7.43 -9.85 25.07
C PHE A 596 -6.29 -8.84 24.88
N PRO A 597 -5.39 -8.97 23.86
CA PRO A 597 -4.27 -8.05 23.72
C PRO A 597 -4.73 -6.61 23.47
N VAL A 598 -5.69 -6.42 22.56
CA VAL A 598 -6.16 -5.09 22.16
C VAL A 598 -6.96 -4.42 23.28
N ALA A 599 -7.75 -5.21 24.03
CA ALA A 599 -8.49 -4.72 25.17
C ALA A 599 -7.55 -4.20 26.28
N VAL A 600 -6.55 -5.00 26.67
CA VAL A 600 -5.60 -4.58 27.70
C VAL A 600 -4.79 -3.36 27.28
N GLN A 601 -4.28 -3.31 26.04
CA GLN A 601 -3.55 -2.14 25.54
C GLN A 601 -4.40 -0.87 25.57
N SER A 602 -5.69 -0.98 25.24
CA SER A 602 -6.61 0.17 25.25
C SER A 602 -6.96 0.64 26.66
N LEU A 603 -7.07 -0.30 27.61
CA LEU A 603 -7.18 0.01 29.05
C LEU A 603 -5.91 0.69 29.58
N LEU A 604 -4.74 0.25 29.14
CA LEU A 604 -3.45 0.85 29.52
C LEU A 604 -3.31 2.27 29.01
N HIS A 605 -3.71 2.52 27.77
CA HIS A 605 -3.76 3.88 27.22
C HIS A 605 -4.72 4.77 28.03
N SER A 606 -5.89 4.24 28.40
CA SER A 606 -6.90 4.97 29.17
C SER A 606 -6.56 5.14 30.67
N SER A 607 -5.61 4.37 31.20
CA SER A 607 -5.28 4.37 32.64
C SER A 607 -4.74 5.73 33.13
N SER A 608 -3.88 6.40 32.35
CA SER A 608 -3.32 7.70 32.72
C SER A 608 -4.39 8.78 32.89
N PRO A 609 -5.28 9.06 31.92
CA PRO A 609 -6.34 10.05 32.11
C PRO A 609 -7.33 9.64 33.21
N ILE A 610 -7.69 8.36 33.34
CA ILE A 610 -8.58 7.91 34.44
C ILE A 610 -7.98 8.24 35.79
N THR A 611 -6.72 7.86 36.03
CA THR A 611 -6.06 8.08 37.33
C THR A 611 -5.86 9.56 37.66
N LYS A 612 -5.64 10.40 36.65
CA LYS A 612 -5.44 11.85 36.80
C LYS A 612 -6.74 12.59 37.13
N TYR A 613 -7.87 12.14 36.60
CA TYR A 613 -9.13 12.89 36.61
C TYR A 613 -10.29 12.23 37.39
N SER A 614 -10.05 11.10 38.08
CA SER A 614 -11.08 10.42 38.90
C SER A 614 -10.62 10.07 40.31
N THR A 615 -11.56 9.92 41.24
CA THR A 615 -11.27 9.46 42.61
C THR A 615 -11.14 7.94 42.69
N VAL A 616 -10.66 7.43 43.83
CA VAL A 616 -10.58 5.99 44.10
C VAL A 616 -11.98 5.35 44.12
N GLU A 617 -12.98 6.04 44.67
CA GLU A 617 -14.36 5.54 44.70
C GLU A 617 -14.94 5.41 43.29
N GLU A 618 -14.69 6.38 42.41
CA GLU A 618 -15.21 6.39 41.03
C GLU A 618 -14.66 5.23 40.20
N ARG A 619 -13.40 4.84 40.40
CA ARG A 619 -12.75 3.72 39.67
C ARG A 619 -12.82 2.36 40.38
N ALA A 620 -13.45 2.27 41.56
CA ALA A 620 -13.50 1.04 42.35
C ALA A 620 -14.09 -0.16 41.59
N SER A 621 -15.14 0.06 40.79
CA SER A 621 -15.77 -1.00 39.99
C SER A 621 -14.85 -1.54 38.90
N LEU A 622 -14.09 -0.66 38.24
CA LEU A 622 -13.11 -1.05 37.23
C LEU A 622 -11.95 -1.83 37.86
N LEU A 623 -11.44 -1.35 39.01
CA LEU A 623 -10.40 -2.04 39.77
C LEU A 623 -10.84 -3.46 40.18
N GLN A 624 -12.06 -3.61 40.69
CA GLN A 624 -12.59 -4.92 41.08
C GLN A 624 -12.68 -5.88 39.89
N ALA A 625 -13.13 -5.40 38.72
CA ALA A 625 -13.20 -6.21 37.51
C ALA A 625 -11.80 -6.67 37.06
N LEU A 626 -10.81 -5.76 37.05
CA LEU A 626 -9.43 -6.09 36.69
C LEU A 626 -8.81 -7.11 37.65
N LEU A 627 -9.05 -6.97 38.96
CA LEU A 627 -8.58 -7.91 39.98
C LEU A 627 -9.16 -9.32 39.78
N GLN A 628 -10.44 -9.40 39.38
CA GLN A 628 -11.05 -10.68 39.04
C GLN A 628 -10.30 -11.37 37.90
N PHE A 629 -9.99 -10.66 36.81
CA PHE A 629 -9.24 -11.22 35.69
C PHE A 629 -7.80 -11.61 36.07
N CYS A 630 -7.12 -10.78 36.85
CA CYS A 630 -5.80 -11.11 37.40
C CYS A 630 -5.80 -12.42 38.21
N SER A 631 -6.88 -12.69 38.95
CA SER A 631 -7.01 -13.92 39.75
C SER A 631 -7.36 -15.17 38.93
N THR A 632 -7.94 -15.00 37.75
CA THR A 632 -8.43 -16.10 36.87
C THR A 632 -7.60 -16.31 35.60
N LEU A 633 -6.44 -15.64 35.48
CA LEU A 633 -5.55 -15.70 34.32
C LEU A 633 -5.30 -17.15 33.86
N GLN A 634 -5.71 -17.45 32.62
CA GLN A 634 -5.49 -18.74 31.96
C GLN A 634 -4.26 -18.64 31.04
N THR A 635 -3.47 -19.71 30.93
CA THR A 635 -2.21 -19.80 30.14
C THR A 635 -2.37 -19.74 28.62
N LYS A 636 -3.42 -19.10 28.09
CA LYS A 636 -3.74 -19.03 26.65
C LYS A 636 -3.42 -17.66 26.03
N THR A 637 -2.91 -16.72 26.80
CA THR A 637 -2.58 -15.35 26.40
C THR A 637 -1.06 -15.12 26.37
N SER A 638 -0.60 -14.12 25.62
CA SER A 638 0.84 -13.80 25.58
C SER A 638 1.28 -13.16 26.89
N GLN A 639 2.52 -13.44 27.30
CA GLN A 639 3.12 -12.89 28.52
C GLN A 639 3.11 -11.35 28.54
N GLU A 640 3.24 -10.71 27.38
CA GLU A 640 3.16 -9.26 27.25
C GLU A 640 1.77 -8.73 27.64
N SER A 641 0.69 -9.33 27.14
CA SER A 641 -0.67 -8.89 27.46
C SER A 641 -1.06 -9.16 28.92
N GLU A 642 -0.56 -10.26 29.50
CA GLU A 642 -0.71 -10.50 30.95
C GLU A 642 0.03 -9.43 31.76
N GLY A 643 1.22 -9.05 31.31
CA GLY A 643 2.01 -7.97 31.86
C GLY A 643 1.31 -6.62 31.79
N ASP A 644 0.77 -6.27 30.62
CA ASP A 644 -0.04 -5.06 30.45
C ASP A 644 -1.23 -5.05 31.43
N LEU A 645 -1.90 -6.19 31.67
CA LEU A 645 -3.05 -6.29 32.57
C LEU A 645 -2.66 -6.00 34.02
N LEU A 646 -1.52 -6.54 34.47
CA LEU A 646 -0.96 -6.23 35.78
C LEU A 646 -0.68 -4.73 35.92
N GLU A 647 -0.03 -4.14 34.92
CA GLU A 647 0.31 -2.72 34.95
C GLU A 647 -0.93 -1.82 35.01
N VAL A 648 -1.96 -2.11 34.21
CA VAL A 648 -3.24 -1.40 34.28
C VAL A 648 -3.85 -1.52 35.67
N THR A 649 -3.87 -2.72 36.24
CA THR A 649 -4.47 -2.97 37.56
C THR A 649 -3.81 -2.11 38.64
N PHE A 650 -2.48 -2.08 38.67
CA PHE A 650 -1.73 -1.26 39.63
C PHE A 650 -1.81 0.25 39.35
N ARG A 651 -1.94 0.68 38.09
CA ARG A 651 -2.19 2.09 37.76
C ARG A 651 -3.55 2.54 38.27
N ILE A 652 -4.60 1.77 37.98
CA ILE A 652 -5.96 2.06 38.42
C ILE A 652 -6.08 2.01 39.95
N SER A 653 -5.25 1.24 40.66
CA SER A 653 -5.22 1.25 42.13
C SER A 653 -4.47 2.44 42.76
N SER A 654 -3.93 3.38 41.98
CA SER A 654 -3.26 4.57 42.53
C SER A 654 -4.15 5.29 43.57
N GLY A 655 -3.60 5.78 44.68
CA GLY A 655 -4.35 6.50 45.71
C GLY A 655 -5.18 5.65 46.71
N VAL A 656 -5.19 4.33 46.59
CA VAL A 656 -5.76 3.43 47.64
C VAL A 656 -4.95 3.50 48.93
N SER A 657 -5.55 3.13 50.06
CA SER A 657 -4.84 3.08 51.36
C SER A 657 -3.75 2.02 51.36
N ASP A 658 -2.71 2.17 52.19
CA ASP A 658 -1.60 1.19 52.27
C ASP A 658 -2.08 -0.21 52.69
N ALA A 659 -3.13 -0.29 53.50
CA ALA A 659 -3.74 -1.56 53.89
C ALA A 659 -4.42 -2.25 52.70
N ASP A 660 -5.17 -1.49 51.90
CA ASP A 660 -5.85 -2.01 50.71
C ASP A 660 -4.85 -2.34 49.59
N PHE A 661 -3.78 -1.54 49.47
CA PHE A 661 -2.65 -1.81 48.60
C PHE A 661 -1.99 -3.14 48.97
N GLY A 662 -1.68 -3.37 50.25
CA GLY A 662 -1.10 -4.63 50.72
C GLY A 662 -1.99 -5.86 50.45
N ALA A 663 -3.31 -5.71 50.55
CA ALA A 663 -4.27 -6.76 50.20
C ALA A 663 -4.30 -7.03 48.67
N LEU A 664 -4.22 -5.98 47.86
CA LEU A 664 -4.12 -6.08 46.40
C LEU A 664 -2.85 -6.83 45.98
N CYS A 665 -1.70 -6.47 46.54
CA CYS A 665 -0.42 -7.13 46.28
C CYS A 665 -0.48 -8.62 46.63
N SER A 666 -1.03 -8.96 47.79
CA SER A 666 -1.18 -10.36 48.24
C SER A 666 -2.06 -11.17 47.28
N THR A 667 -3.12 -10.55 46.75
CA THR A 667 -4.07 -11.19 45.84
C THR A 667 -3.47 -11.44 44.46
N VAL A 668 -2.75 -10.46 43.92
CA VAL A 668 -2.27 -10.49 42.52
C VAL A 668 -0.90 -11.14 42.40
N LEU A 669 0.00 -10.96 43.37
CA LEU A 669 1.41 -11.31 43.23
C LEU A 669 1.82 -12.62 43.91
N SER A 670 1.00 -13.18 44.80
CA SER A 670 1.33 -14.41 45.55
C SER A 670 1.78 -15.57 44.65
N ASN A 671 1.15 -15.75 43.49
CA ASN A 671 1.55 -16.76 42.50
C ASN A 671 2.90 -16.45 41.83
N LEU A 672 3.24 -15.18 41.59
CA LEU A 672 4.53 -14.78 41.02
C LEU A 672 5.67 -14.99 42.03
N THR A 673 5.44 -14.69 43.31
CA THR A 673 6.43 -14.91 44.38
C THR A 673 6.81 -16.39 44.49
N VAL A 674 5.83 -17.30 44.38
CA VAL A 674 6.07 -18.75 44.40
C VAL A 674 6.88 -19.20 43.17
N ARG A 675 6.61 -18.64 41.99
CA ARG A 675 7.33 -18.97 40.74
C ARG A 675 8.78 -18.48 40.76
N VAL A 676 9.07 -17.29 41.29
CA VAL A 676 10.45 -16.78 41.48
C VAL A 676 11.25 -17.72 42.40
N GLN A 677 10.59 -18.33 43.39
CA GLN A 677 11.21 -19.24 44.36
C GLN A 677 11.33 -20.69 43.88
N SER A 678 10.77 -21.03 42.71
CA SER A 678 10.71 -22.41 42.18
C SER A 678 12.06 -22.97 41.71
N GLY A 679 13.08 -22.13 41.56
CA GLY A 679 14.41 -22.51 41.07
C GLY A 679 14.50 -22.74 39.54
N ASN A 680 13.40 -22.57 38.79
CA ASN A 680 13.41 -22.63 37.33
C ASN A 680 13.80 -21.25 36.74
N PRO A 681 14.93 -21.14 35.99
CA PRO A 681 15.41 -19.86 35.48
C PRO A 681 14.43 -19.18 34.51
N ILE A 682 13.66 -19.94 33.72
CA ILE A 682 12.69 -19.40 32.77
C ILE A 682 11.48 -18.83 33.52
N GLU A 683 10.96 -19.56 34.51
CA GLU A 683 9.84 -19.09 35.33
C GLU A 683 10.24 -17.92 36.24
N ALA A 684 11.47 -17.89 36.72
CA ALA A 684 12.03 -16.78 37.48
C ALA A 684 12.16 -15.54 36.61
N SER A 685 12.72 -15.65 35.40
CA SER A 685 12.81 -14.54 34.43
C SER A 685 11.44 -13.99 34.07
N ASN A 686 10.48 -14.86 33.74
CA ASN A 686 9.12 -14.46 33.40
C ASN A 686 8.42 -13.77 34.58
N SER A 687 8.66 -14.24 35.80
CA SER A 687 8.10 -13.62 36.98
C SER A 687 8.73 -12.25 37.25
N VAL A 688 10.06 -12.10 37.07
CA VAL A 688 10.75 -10.81 37.16
C VAL A 688 10.22 -9.81 36.13
N TYR A 689 9.96 -10.25 34.89
CA TYR A 689 9.28 -9.42 33.88
C TYR A 689 7.93 -8.93 34.39
N MET A 690 7.06 -9.84 34.84
CA MET A 690 5.72 -9.52 35.35
C MET A 690 5.76 -8.59 36.58
N LEU A 691 6.80 -8.69 37.40
CA LEU A 691 7.05 -7.76 38.51
C LEU A 691 7.44 -6.37 38.02
N GLY A 692 8.31 -6.28 37.01
CA GLY A 692 8.59 -5.02 36.31
C GLY A 692 7.32 -4.40 35.73
N ARG A 693 6.39 -5.23 35.24
CA ARG A 693 5.06 -4.80 34.78
C ARG A 693 4.19 -4.25 35.91
N ALA A 694 4.08 -4.95 37.03
CA ALA A 694 3.33 -4.53 38.22
C ALA A 694 3.88 -3.24 38.86
N LEU A 695 5.21 -3.08 38.92
CA LEU A 695 5.86 -1.83 39.31
C LEU A 695 5.52 -0.69 38.30
N GLY A 696 5.23 -1.02 37.05
CA GLY A 696 5.01 -0.09 35.94
C GLY A 696 4.08 1.13 36.08
N GLY A 697 2.90 1.18 36.69
CA GLY A 697 2.15 0.29 37.54
C GLY A 697 1.76 1.15 38.74
N VAL A 698 2.57 1.06 39.79
CA VAL A 698 2.40 1.85 41.02
C VAL A 698 2.97 3.26 40.86
N GLN A 699 2.15 4.29 41.13
CA GLN A 699 2.54 5.70 41.07
C GLN A 699 3.11 6.24 42.40
N ASP A 700 2.65 5.72 43.53
CA ASP A 700 3.11 6.13 44.86
C ASP A 700 4.45 5.47 45.22
N GLN A 701 5.41 6.27 45.66
CA GLN A 701 6.77 5.80 45.94
C GLN A 701 6.85 4.87 47.17
N GLN A 702 6.06 5.12 48.22
CA GLN A 702 6.05 4.29 49.43
C GLN A 702 5.40 2.93 49.15
N GLN A 703 4.29 2.92 48.42
CA GLN A 703 3.64 1.70 47.95
C GLN A 703 4.53 0.93 46.98
N GLY A 704 5.29 1.63 46.13
CA GLY A 704 6.33 1.06 45.29
C GLY A 704 7.39 0.30 46.09
N SER A 705 7.89 0.88 47.18
CA SER A 705 8.83 0.21 48.09
C SER A 705 8.20 -0.98 48.81
N ALA A 706 6.96 -0.83 49.32
CA ALA A 706 6.24 -1.91 50.01
C ALA A 706 5.94 -3.11 49.10
N LEU A 707 5.66 -2.87 47.81
CA LEU A 707 5.47 -3.91 46.79
C LEU A 707 6.73 -4.76 46.65
N VAL A 708 7.89 -4.12 46.63
CA VAL A 708 9.20 -4.79 46.52
C VAL A 708 9.55 -5.54 47.81
N ASP A 709 9.31 -4.93 48.97
CA ASP A 709 9.55 -5.55 50.29
C ASP A 709 8.74 -6.83 50.50
N GLN A 710 7.50 -6.89 49.99
CA GLN A 710 6.67 -8.09 50.06
C GLN A 710 7.20 -9.26 49.20
N LEU A 711 8.00 -8.98 48.18
CA LEU A 711 8.44 -9.95 47.18
C LEU A 711 9.87 -10.45 47.41
N TRP A 712 10.73 -9.61 47.97
CA TRP A 712 12.15 -9.92 48.16
C TRP A 712 12.62 -9.58 49.58
N PRO A 713 12.33 -10.43 50.58
CA PRO A 713 12.84 -10.24 51.92
C PRO A 713 14.34 -10.58 51.96
N VAL A 714 15.21 -9.64 51.55
CA VAL A 714 16.67 -9.77 51.68
C VAL A 714 17.28 -8.60 52.46
N LYS A 715 18.26 -8.98 53.29
CA LYS A 715 18.87 -8.29 54.42
C LYS A 715 19.16 -6.80 54.23
N GLU A 716 18.75 -6.03 55.23
CA GLU A 716 19.16 -4.65 55.51
C GLU A 716 20.62 -4.37 55.12
N GLY A 717 20.80 -3.45 54.16
CA GLY A 717 22.08 -2.94 53.72
C GLY A 717 21.91 -1.57 53.07
N VAL A 718 22.93 -0.73 53.19
CA VAL A 718 22.96 0.75 52.96
C VAL A 718 22.71 1.20 51.50
N HIS A 719 22.26 0.31 50.60
CA HIS A 719 21.98 0.62 49.19
C HIS A 719 20.47 0.66 48.92
N PRO A 720 19.95 1.61 48.11
CA PRO A 720 18.56 1.63 47.70
C PRO A 720 18.19 0.31 47.02
N ILE A 721 17.02 -0.23 47.32
CA ILE A 721 16.58 -1.57 46.89
C ILE A 721 16.54 -1.67 45.36
N GLU A 722 16.22 -0.57 44.68
CA GLU A 722 16.26 -0.45 43.22
C GLU A 722 17.65 -0.70 42.65
N ALA A 723 18.72 -0.29 43.34
CA ALA A 723 20.09 -0.60 42.93
C ALA A 723 20.41 -2.09 43.07
N GLN A 724 19.85 -2.76 44.08
CA GLN A 724 20.01 -4.20 44.28
C GLN A 724 19.25 -5.01 43.22
N ILE A 725 18.06 -4.56 42.80
CA ILE A 725 17.32 -5.16 41.68
C ILE A 725 18.09 -4.96 40.37
N LEU A 726 18.67 -3.78 40.14
CA LEU A 726 19.53 -3.56 38.98
C LEU A 726 20.75 -4.48 38.97
N ASP A 727 21.37 -4.75 40.12
CA ASP A 727 22.47 -5.73 40.21
C ASP A 727 22.03 -7.16 39.86
N VAL A 728 20.81 -7.57 40.25
CA VAL A 728 20.23 -8.85 39.84
C VAL A 728 19.91 -8.88 38.35
N CYS A 729 19.32 -7.81 37.82
CA CYS A 729 19.07 -7.63 36.38
C CYS A 729 20.36 -7.75 35.58
N LEU A 730 21.44 -7.09 36.03
CA LEU A 730 22.77 -7.17 35.40
C LEU A 730 23.31 -8.59 35.36
N TRP A 731 23.16 -9.36 36.43
CA TRP A 731 23.63 -10.74 36.48
C TRP A 731 22.93 -11.61 35.43
N TRP A 732 21.61 -11.51 35.34
CA TRP A 732 20.82 -12.29 34.37
C TRP A 732 20.95 -11.79 32.93
N TYR A 733 21.08 -10.48 32.72
CA TYR A 733 21.24 -9.90 31.38
C TYR A 733 22.49 -10.39 30.68
N ARG A 734 23.54 -10.73 31.43
CA ARG A 734 24.80 -11.24 30.90
C ARG A 734 24.70 -12.66 30.33
N GLU A 735 23.74 -13.46 30.79
CA GLU A 735 23.64 -14.90 30.45
C GLU A 735 23.01 -15.17 29.08
N GLY A 736 22.39 -14.18 28.42
CA GLY A 736 21.80 -14.35 27.09
C GLY A 736 20.97 -13.15 26.60
N ILE A 737 20.28 -13.32 25.47
CA ILE A 737 19.31 -12.33 24.95
C ILE A 737 18.13 -12.24 25.94
N ALA A 738 17.88 -11.05 26.48
CA ALA A 738 16.96 -10.86 27.60
C ALA A 738 16.33 -9.46 27.56
N PRO A 739 15.48 -9.17 26.55
CA PRO A 739 14.86 -7.86 26.35
C PRO A 739 14.00 -7.42 27.54
N ASP A 740 13.37 -8.40 28.20
CA ASP A 740 12.54 -8.21 29.39
C ASP A 740 13.30 -7.58 30.56
N ILE A 741 14.59 -7.89 30.68
CA ILE A 741 15.46 -7.32 31.72
C ILE A 741 15.74 -5.85 31.40
N LEU A 742 15.95 -5.49 30.14
CA LEU A 742 16.12 -4.10 29.70
C LEU A 742 14.85 -3.29 29.96
N THR A 743 13.66 -3.87 29.73
CA THR A 743 12.37 -3.26 30.08
C THR A 743 12.26 -3.01 31.59
N CYS A 744 12.67 -3.97 32.42
CA CYS A 744 12.69 -3.81 33.88
C CYS A 744 13.64 -2.67 34.30
N CYS A 745 14.87 -2.66 33.78
CA CYS A 745 15.85 -1.61 34.03
C CYS A 745 15.33 -0.22 33.63
N SER A 746 14.68 -0.12 32.46
CA SER A 746 14.11 1.13 31.95
C SER A 746 13.08 1.71 32.92
N ARG A 747 12.18 0.86 33.43
CA ARG A 747 11.16 1.26 34.41
C ARG A 747 11.73 1.70 35.75
N ILE A 748 12.77 1.01 36.21
CA ILE A 748 13.47 1.39 37.44
C ILE A 748 14.13 2.77 37.27
N VAL A 749 14.79 3.02 36.13
CA VAL A 749 15.39 4.32 35.81
C VAL A 749 14.32 5.42 35.72
N ALA A 750 13.20 5.15 35.04
CA ALA A 750 12.08 6.09 34.91
C ALA A 750 11.52 6.53 36.27
N ARG A 751 11.39 5.59 37.21
CA ARG A 751 10.89 5.84 38.57
C ARG A 751 11.83 6.69 39.43
N GLN A 752 13.13 6.60 39.16
CA GLN A 752 14.15 7.36 39.89
C GLN A 752 14.49 8.70 39.23
N ARG A 753 13.61 9.17 38.33
CA ARG A 753 13.71 10.49 37.70
C ARG A 753 13.89 11.56 38.77
N ASN A 754 14.89 12.42 38.58
CA ASN A 754 15.29 13.49 39.52
C ASN A 754 15.85 13.03 40.89
N ASN A 755 16.09 11.73 41.13
CA ASN A 755 16.75 11.27 42.35
C ASN A 755 18.29 11.31 42.21
N SER A 756 18.91 12.35 42.75
CA SER A 756 20.37 12.54 42.70
C SER A 756 21.15 11.44 43.43
N GLY A 757 20.57 10.79 44.44
CA GLY A 757 21.18 9.66 45.15
C GLY A 757 21.23 8.37 44.32
N PHE A 758 20.38 8.26 43.29
CA PHE A 758 20.31 7.10 42.41
C PHE A 758 21.23 7.21 41.19
N GLN A 759 21.67 8.43 40.84
CA GLN A 759 22.46 8.71 39.64
C GLN A 759 23.71 7.83 39.50
N VAL A 760 24.44 7.58 40.59
CA VAL A 760 25.66 6.74 40.59
C VAL A 760 25.32 5.29 40.26
N SER A 761 24.20 4.77 40.77
CA SER A 761 23.75 3.40 40.52
C SER A 761 23.24 3.25 39.08
N ALA A 762 22.52 4.26 38.57
CA ALA A 762 22.07 4.31 37.17
C ALA A 762 23.25 4.37 36.19
N GLU A 763 24.30 5.16 36.49
CA GLU A 763 25.52 5.25 35.68
C GLU A 763 26.23 3.90 35.58
N GLN A 764 26.51 3.25 36.72
CA GLN A 764 27.18 1.95 36.76
C GLN A 764 26.37 0.86 36.06
N THR A 765 25.04 0.88 36.22
CA THR A 765 24.16 -0.11 35.60
C THR A 765 24.10 0.08 34.09
N PHE A 766 23.88 1.30 33.63
CA PHE A 766 23.78 1.59 32.19
C PHE A 766 25.10 1.32 31.48
N GLU A 767 26.24 1.66 32.09
CA GLU A 767 27.58 1.37 31.54
C GLU A 767 27.80 -0.14 31.34
N ARG A 768 27.41 -0.97 32.32
CA ARG A 768 27.50 -2.44 32.21
C ARG A 768 26.51 -3.01 31.19
N LEU A 769 25.25 -2.57 31.21
CA LEU A 769 24.25 -2.99 30.22
C LEU A 769 24.69 -2.65 28.79
N LEU A 770 25.26 -1.46 28.58
CA LEU A 770 25.79 -1.05 27.27
C LEU A 770 26.99 -1.92 26.86
N ALA A 771 27.91 -2.23 27.78
CA ALA A 771 29.04 -3.11 27.49
C ALA A 771 28.58 -4.52 27.10
N ASP A 772 27.66 -5.10 27.86
CA ASP A 772 27.10 -6.43 27.59
C ASP A 772 26.29 -6.42 26.28
N PHE A 773 25.49 -5.39 26.02
CA PHE A 773 24.74 -5.21 24.77
C PHE A 773 25.65 -5.14 23.54
N ARG A 774 26.72 -4.32 23.60
CA ARG A 774 27.72 -4.25 22.53
C ARG A 774 28.43 -5.59 22.32
N GLY A 775 28.68 -6.34 23.39
CA GLY A 775 29.18 -7.71 23.33
C GLY A 775 28.24 -8.64 22.55
N LYS A 776 26.93 -8.58 22.83
CA LYS A 776 25.89 -9.36 22.12
C LYS A 776 25.77 -8.99 20.64
N LEU A 777 26.03 -7.73 20.28
CA LEU A 777 26.05 -7.25 18.90
C LEU A 777 27.38 -7.50 18.17
N HIS A 778 28.38 -8.13 18.82
CA HIS A 778 29.74 -8.25 18.29
C HIS A 778 30.40 -6.89 17.95
N ASP A 779 30.04 -5.84 18.67
CA ASP A 779 30.59 -4.49 18.51
C ASP A 779 31.88 -4.29 19.33
N VAL A 780 32.99 -4.86 18.85
CA VAL A 780 34.30 -4.77 19.52
C VAL A 780 35.16 -3.65 18.92
N THR A 781 35.26 -2.53 19.62
CA THR A 781 36.17 -1.43 19.27
C THR A 781 37.51 -1.57 20.01
N GLY A 782 38.47 -2.31 19.44
CA GLY A 782 39.86 -2.34 19.94
C GLY A 782 40.66 -3.61 19.64
N THR A 783 41.61 -3.50 18.71
CA THR A 783 42.76 -4.39 18.44
C THR A 783 42.68 -5.87 18.88
N ALA A 784 42.26 -6.74 17.95
CA ALA A 784 42.89 -8.05 17.76
C ALA A 784 42.85 -8.38 16.26
N ALA A 785 43.94 -8.05 15.58
CA ALA A 785 44.31 -8.74 14.35
C ALA A 785 44.73 -10.17 14.76
N ASP A 786 43.76 -11.07 14.85
CA ASP A 786 43.87 -12.51 14.59
C ASP A 786 42.63 -13.24 15.13
N GLY A 787 41.85 -13.83 14.22
CA GLY A 787 40.83 -14.83 14.51
C GLY A 787 39.38 -14.40 14.29
N GLY A 788 38.89 -14.46 13.05
CA GLY A 788 37.51 -14.85 12.69
C GLY A 788 36.28 -14.19 13.34
N VAL A 789 36.39 -13.07 14.08
CA VAL A 789 35.22 -12.39 14.67
C VAL A 789 34.49 -11.59 13.57
N GLN A 790 33.22 -11.92 13.32
CA GLN A 790 32.35 -11.16 12.41
C GLN A 790 32.11 -9.75 12.98
N SER A 791 32.16 -8.71 12.14
CA SER A 791 31.77 -7.36 12.55
C SER A 791 30.26 -7.29 12.83
N MET A 792 29.80 -6.33 13.63
CA MET A 792 28.37 -6.12 13.91
C MET A 792 27.53 -6.07 12.62
N GLU A 793 27.98 -5.34 11.60
CA GLU A 793 27.30 -5.25 10.31
C GLU A 793 27.27 -6.59 9.57
N GLY A 794 28.34 -7.37 9.66
CA GLY A 794 28.41 -8.72 9.06
C GLY A 794 27.52 -9.72 9.79
N PHE A 795 27.48 -9.68 11.12
CA PHE A 795 26.60 -10.51 11.93
C PHE A 795 25.12 -10.20 11.64
N LEU A 796 24.73 -8.93 11.71
CA LEU A 796 23.33 -8.54 11.53
C LEU A 796 22.83 -8.67 10.09
N SER A 797 23.71 -8.71 9.08
CA SER A 797 23.32 -8.88 7.67
C SER A 797 23.41 -10.31 7.14
N GLN A 798 24.19 -11.20 7.77
CA GLN A 798 24.49 -12.52 7.20
C GLN A 798 24.21 -13.69 8.15
N HIS A 799 23.97 -13.42 9.45
CA HIS A 799 23.77 -14.48 10.44
C HIS A 799 22.28 -14.80 10.64
N HIS A 800 21.93 -16.09 10.51
CA HIS A 800 20.57 -16.61 10.69
C HIS A 800 19.95 -16.42 12.10
N GLU A 801 20.72 -15.93 13.07
CA GLU A 801 20.23 -15.63 14.43
C GLU A 801 20.06 -14.11 14.68
N ALA A 802 20.32 -13.27 13.69
CA ALA A 802 20.16 -11.82 13.81
C ALA A 802 18.72 -11.42 14.15
N ASP A 803 17.70 -12.18 13.71
CA ASP A 803 16.29 -11.91 14.01
C ASP A 803 16.01 -11.97 15.52
N LYS A 804 16.73 -12.83 16.25
CA LYS A 804 16.58 -12.96 17.71
C LYS A 804 17.04 -11.71 18.46
N MET A 805 17.85 -10.85 17.82
CA MET A 805 18.32 -9.60 18.40
C MET A 805 17.31 -8.46 18.24
N ILE A 806 16.26 -8.59 17.42
CA ILE A 806 15.29 -7.51 17.18
C ILE A 806 14.72 -6.98 18.51
N PRO A 807 14.14 -7.83 19.38
CA PRO A 807 13.54 -7.35 20.62
C PRO A 807 14.59 -6.76 21.59
N GLU A 808 15.82 -7.28 21.55
CA GLU A 808 16.93 -6.78 22.38
C GLU A 808 17.30 -5.35 21.99
N VAL A 809 17.46 -5.09 20.69
CA VAL A 809 17.82 -3.78 20.14
C VAL A 809 16.71 -2.76 20.41
N GLU A 810 15.44 -3.15 20.20
CA GLU A 810 14.30 -2.28 20.50
C GLU A 810 14.26 -1.87 21.97
N GLN A 811 14.37 -2.83 22.89
CA GLN A 811 14.29 -2.54 24.33
C GLN A 811 15.53 -1.79 24.83
N PHE A 812 16.72 -2.05 24.27
CA PHE A 812 17.91 -1.29 24.60
C PHE A 812 17.79 0.17 24.17
N MET A 813 17.32 0.44 22.95
CA MET A 813 17.11 1.81 22.49
C MET A 813 16.01 2.53 23.30
N LYS A 814 14.95 1.82 23.71
CA LYS A 814 13.95 2.36 24.65
C LYS A 814 14.57 2.70 26.02
N LEU A 815 15.44 1.84 26.56
CA LEU A 815 16.17 2.14 27.80
C LEU A 815 17.08 3.37 27.64
N ALA A 816 17.80 3.49 26.53
CA ALA A 816 18.66 4.65 26.27
C ALA A 816 17.87 5.96 26.18
N ARG A 817 16.68 5.94 25.54
CA ARG A 817 15.72 7.05 25.53
C ARG A 817 15.24 7.41 26.94
N GLU A 818 14.91 6.41 27.74
CA GLU A 818 14.44 6.63 29.12
C GLU A 818 15.54 7.26 29.98
N VAL A 819 16.78 6.75 29.91
CA VAL A 819 17.94 7.34 30.61
C VAL A 819 18.19 8.78 30.16
N LEU A 820 18.09 9.04 28.85
CA LEU A 820 18.23 10.39 28.29
C LEU A 820 17.17 11.35 28.84
N SER A 821 15.93 10.89 29.02
CA SER A 821 14.84 11.72 29.54
C SER A 821 14.86 11.89 31.07
N SER A 822 15.23 10.84 31.81
CA SER A 822 15.07 10.77 33.26
C SER A 822 16.34 11.10 34.04
N VAL A 823 17.52 10.75 33.52
CA VAL A 823 18.83 10.98 34.16
C VAL A 823 19.90 11.32 33.12
N PRO A 824 19.74 12.39 32.31
CA PRO A 824 20.61 12.71 31.17
C PRO A 824 22.09 12.86 31.54
N GLN A 825 22.39 13.22 32.79
CA GLN A 825 23.75 13.38 33.28
C GLN A 825 24.57 12.10 33.18
N VAL A 826 23.93 10.92 33.24
CA VAL A 826 24.59 9.62 33.03
C VAL A 826 25.20 9.53 31.63
N LEU A 827 24.50 10.05 30.62
CA LEU A 827 24.95 9.97 29.24
C LEU A 827 25.97 11.05 28.90
N THR A 828 25.83 12.26 29.46
CA THR A 828 26.64 13.44 29.09
C THR A 828 27.91 13.63 29.89
N LYS A 829 28.13 12.85 30.96
CA LYS A 829 29.30 13.02 31.83
C LYS A 829 30.59 12.61 31.11
N ASN A 830 31.60 13.49 31.16
CA ASN A 830 32.92 13.20 30.64
C ASN A 830 33.56 12.05 31.42
N ARG A 831 34.07 11.05 30.70
CA ARG A 831 34.69 9.88 31.31
C ARG A 831 36.15 10.17 31.64
N SER A 832 36.58 9.76 32.83
CA SER A 832 37.87 10.11 33.43
C SER A 832 39.09 9.54 32.68
N ASN A 833 38.86 8.56 31.81
CA ASN A 833 39.86 7.87 30.98
C ASN A 833 40.03 8.50 29.57
N GLY A 834 39.32 9.58 29.25
CA GLY A 834 39.36 10.21 27.93
C GLY A 834 38.55 9.46 26.86
N GLU A 835 37.77 8.43 27.25
CA GLU A 835 36.84 7.76 26.35
C GLU A 835 35.64 8.67 26.00
N PRO A 836 35.02 8.46 24.83
CA PRO A 836 33.80 9.16 24.46
C PRO A 836 32.70 8.97 25.52
N THR A 837 31.84 9.98 25.66
CA THR A 837 30.70 9.92 26.57
C THR A 837 29.76 8.76 26.19
N LEU A 838 29.01 8.23 27.16
CA LEU A 838 28.04 7.16 26.86
C LEU A 838 26.99 7.64 25.83
N TYR A 839 26.69 8.94 25.82
CA TYR A 839 25.90 9.59 24.78
C TYR A 839 26.49 9.42 23.38
N TRP A 840 27.79 9.69 23.21
CA TRP A 840 28.48 9.53 21.92
C TRP A 840 28.46 8.07 21.45
N VAL A 841 28.68 7.13 22.37
CA VAL A 841 28.64 5.69 22.06
C VAL A 841 27.25 5.26 21.59
N CYS A 842 26.18 5.77 22.22
CA CYS A 842 24.80 5.48 21.80
C CYS A 842 24.46 6.11 20.43
N LEU A 843 24.93 7.33 20.15
CA LEU A 843 24.75 7.98 18.84
C LEU A 843 25.46 7.22 17.72
N ASP A 844 26.71 6.80 17.95
CA ASP A 844 27.48 5.99 17.01
C ASP A 844 26.79 4.65 16.74
N LEU A 845 26.34 3.97 17.81
CA LEU A 845 25.63 2.69 17.69
C LEU A 845 24.31 2.83 16.92
N ALA A 846 23.48 3.82 17.24
CA ALA A 846 22.23 4.08 16.52
C ALA A 846 22.47 4.42 15.04
N THR A 847 23.50 5.23 14.74
CA THR A 847 23.88 5.57 13.36
C THR A 847 24.35 4.34 12.58
N ARG A 848 25.06 3.41 13.22
CA ARG A 848 25.47 2.15 12.60
C ARG A 848 24.31 1.18 12.40
N LEU A 849 23.37 1.09 13.34
CA LEU A 849 22.15 0.29 13.20
C LEU A 849 21.27 0.76 12.02
N LEU A 850 21.19 2.07 11.76
CA LEU A 850 20.51 2.61 10.56
C LEU A 850 21.10 2.11 9.23
N LYS A 851 22.36 1.66 9.21
CA LYS A 851 23.04 1.15 8.01
C LYS A 851 22.82 -0.34 7.79
N VAL A 852 22.34 -1.07 8.80
CA VAL A 852 22.12 -2.53 8.74
C VAL A 852 20.97 -2.86 7.79
N ASP A 853 20.90 -4.13 7.36
CA ASP A 853 20.10 -4.62 6.23
C ASP A 853 18.57 -4.41 6.38
N HIS A 854 17.87 -4.40 5.24
CA HIS A 854 16.43 -4.13 5.09
C HIS A 854 15.48 -5.17 5.70
N GLN A 855 15.99 -6.30 6.20
CA GLN A 855 15.17 -7.37 6.77
C GLN A 855 14.83 -7.16 8.25
N MET A 856 15.41 -6.13 8.91
CA MET A 856 15.26 -5.86 10.35
C MET A 856 14.66 -4.46 10.60
N GLN A 857 13.46 -4.19 10.08
CA GLN A 857 12.85 -2.84 10.09
C GLN A 857 12.71 -2.27 11.50
N GLU A 858 12.32 -3.10 12.46
CA GLU A 858 12.05 -2.77 13.85
C GLU A 858 13.31 -2.18 14.54
N MET A 859 14.50 -2.70 14.22
CA MET A 859 15.76 -2.17 14.73
C MET A 859 16.05 -0.75 14.23
N CYS A 860 15.79 -0.50 12.94
CA CYS A 860 15.96 0.80 12.32
C CYS A 860 14.98 1.82 12.89
N ASP A 861 13.70 1.44 13.06
CA ASP A 861 12.67 2.30 13.66
C ASP A 861 13.04 2.67 15.11
N ALA A 862 13.52 1.72 15.90
CA ALA A 862 13.99 1.98 17.27
C ALA A 862 15.22 2.92 17.33
N ALA A 863 16.15 2.79 16.38
CA ALA A 863 17.29 3.70 16.26
C ALA A 863 16.88 5.12 15.84
N CYS A 864 15.95 5.23 14.87
CA CYS A 864 15.35 6.50 14.46
C CYS A 864 14.69 7.23 15.63
N ASP A 865 13.90 6.51 16.42
CA ASP A 865 13.23 7.03 17.61
C ASP A 865 14.20 7.59 18.65
N PHE A 866 15.29 6.86 18.95
CA PHE A 866 16.33 7.35 19.85
C PHE A 866 17.00 8.62 19.31
N LEU A 867 17.35 8.65 18.02
CA LEU A 867 17.96 9.81 17.39
C LEU A 867 17.05 11.04 17.41
N LEU A 868 15.74 10.87 17.18
CA LEU A 868 14.75 11.95 17.27
C LEU A 868 14.66 12.52 18.68
N ASP A 869 14.62 11.67 19.70
CA ASP A 869 14.57 12.14 21.10
C ASP A 869 15.88 12.81 21.52
N ALA A 870 17.02 12.28 21.07
CA ALA A 870 18.34 12.90 21.24
C ALA A 870 18.40 14.30 20.63
N MET A 871 17.83 14.50 19.44
CA MET A 871 17.75 15.80 18.76
C MET A 871 16.84 16.82 19.46
N ARG A 872 15.86 16.36 20.25
CA ARG A 872 14.94 17.22 21.00
C ARG A 872 15.52 17.68 22.35
N CYS A 873 16.61 17.08 22.81
CA CYS A 873 17.25 17.44 24.08
C CYS A 873 17.97 18.80 24.02
N GLN A 874 17.76 19.63 25.04
CA GLN A 874 18.19 21.05 25.09
C GLN A 874 19.66 21.37 25.49
N PRO A 875 20.55 20.47 25.94
CA PRO A 875 21.95 20.85 26.21
C PRO A 875 22.75 21.11 24.92
N GLU A 876 23.35 22.30 24.75
CA GLU A 876 24.24 22.62 23.61
C GLU A 876 25.32 21.55 23.30
N PRO A 877 25.97 20.88 24.29
CA PRO A 877 26.96 19.83 24.00
C PRO A 877 26.37 18.60 23.31
N ILE A 878 25.11 18.27 23.59
CA ILE A 878 24.37 17.15 22.98
C ILE A 878 24.09 17.48 21.51
N LEU A 879 23.64 18.70 21.23
CA LEU A 879 23.33 19.17 19.87
C LEU A 879 24.58 19.27 18.99
N ASN A 880 25.72 19.67 19.55
CA ASN A 880 26.99 19.72 18.82
C ASN A 880 27.47 18.31 18.38
N ASN A 881 27.30 17.30 19.23
CA ASN A 881 27.66 15.93 18.88
C ASN A 881 26.80 15.39 17.74
N ILE A 882 25.49 15.67 17.74
CA ILE A 882 24.57 15.22 16.67
C ILE A 882 24.98 15.78 15.29
N ASN A 883 25.41 17.04 15.23
CA ASN A 883 25.85 17.64 13.97
C ASN A 883 27.04 16.92 13.34
N VAL A 884 27.89 16.24 14.15
CA VAL A 884 29.00 15.42 13.63
C VAL A 884 28.49 14.17 12.89
N PHE A 885 27.34 13.62 13.31
CA PHE A 885 26.74 12.44 12.69
C PHE A 885 25.75 12.77 11.57
N ALA A 886 25.35 14.03 11.39
CA ALA A 886 24.29 14.43 10.46
C ALA A 886 24.52 13.94 9.02
N SER A 887 25.73 14.13 8.47
CA SER A 887 26.08 13.63 7.12
C SER A 887 26.05 12.10 7.03
N GLU A 888 26.47 11.41 8.10
CA GLU A 888 26.47 9.95 8.13
C GLU A 888 25.05 9.37 8.19
N ILE A 889 24.17 9.98 9.00
CA ILE A 889 22.75 9.62 9.11
C ILE A 889 22.04 9.88 7.78
N VAL A 890 22.25 11.04 7.16
CA VAL A 890 21.67 11.36 5.85
C VAL A 890 22.15 10.38 4.78
N ARG A 891 23.43 10.01 4.78
CA ARG A 891 23.98 9.01 3.86
C ARG A 891 23.33 7.64 4.06
N ALA A 892 23.15 7.21 5.31
CA ALA A 892 22.47 5.97 5.63
C ALA A 892 21.02 5.98 5.13
N VAL A 893 20.25 7.05 5.42
CA VAL A 893 18.86 7.19 4.98
C VAL A 893 18.73 7.23 3.45
N LEU A 894 19.56 7.99 2.76
CA LEU A 894 19.52 8.09 1.29
C LEU A 894 19.98 6.81 0.59
N SER A 895 20.79 5.97 1.24
CA SER A 895 21.19 4.67 0.66
C SER A 895 20.01 3.74 0.38
N PHE A 896 18.85 3.97 1.02
CA PHE A 896 17.61 3.23 0.77
C PHE A 896 16.92 3.56 -0.58
N LEU A 897 17.44 4.52 -1.35
CA LEU A 897 17.04 4.74 -2.75
C LEU A 897 17.73 3.78 -3.74
N GLY A 898 18.72 2.99 -3.30
CA GLY A 898 19.49 2.09 -4.17
C GLY A 898 18.86 0.70 -4.39
N PRO A 899 19.24 0.01 -5.49
CA PRO A 899 18.63 -1.27 -5.91
C PRO A 899 18.87 -2.45 -4.96
N ARG A 900 19.77 -2.32 -3.98
CA ARG A 900 20.08 -3.39 -3.01
C ARG A 900 19.00 -3.62 -1.93
N ARG A 901 17.94 -2.80 -1.86
CA ARG A 901 16.98 -2.80 -0.73
C ARG A 901 15.51 -2.57 -1.13
N GLN A 902 15.04 -3.28 -2.18
CA GLN A 902 13.72 -3.12 -2.82
C GLN A 902 12.49 -3.49 -1.96
N TYR A 903 12.64 -4.22 -0.86
CA TYR A 903 11.51 -4.76 -0.06
C TYR A 903 11.25 -4.03 1.27
N TYR A 904 11.89 -2.89 1.51
CA TYR A 904 11.72 -2.11 2.75
C TYR A 904 10.46 -1.23 2.71
N ARG A 905 9.70 -1.11 3.83
CA ARG A 905 8.64 -0.09 3.95
C ARG A 905 9.28 1.29 4.16
N VAL A 906 9.71 1.92 3.07
CA VAL A 906 10.48 3.19 3.06
C VAL A 906 9.77 4.39 3.70
N ARG A 907 8.47 4.25 4.03
CA ARG A 907 7.60 5.28 4.60
C ARG A 907 8.12 5.88 5.93
N ASN A 908 8.73 5.07 6.80
CA ASN A 908 9.18 5.51 8.13
C ASN A 908 10.51 6.31 8.09
N LEU A 909 11.43 5.99 7.18
CA LEU A 909 12.71 6.71 7.04
C LEU A 909 12.53 8.10 6.42
N TRP A 910 11.59 8.24 5.47
CA TRP A 910 11.22 9.55 4.93
C TRP A 910 10.58 10.44 5.98
N ASP A 911 9.80 9.86 6.89
CA ASP A 911 9.25 10.59 8.03
C ASP A 911 10.32 11.01 9.03
N PHE A 912 11.28 10.14 9.29
CA PHE A 912 12.42 10.45 10.15
C PHE A 912 13.19 11.65 9.57
N LEU A 913 13.56 11.60 8.28
CA LEU A 913 14.26 12.71 7.63
C LEU A 913 13.41 13.99 7.56
N PHE A 914 12.11 13.86 7.29
CA PHE A 914 11.16 14.97 7.36
C PHE A 914 11.15 15.61 8.75
N GLN A 915 11.12 14.81 9.81
CA GLN A 915 11.13 15.31 11.18
C GLN A 915 12.45 16.04 11.49
N CYS A 916 13.59 15.52 11.07
CA CYS A 916 14.90 16.18 11.26
C CYS A 916 14.97 17.56 10.60
N ILE A 917 14.33 17.75 9.44
CA ILE A 917 14.42 18.98 8.64
C ILE A 917 13.30 19.98 8.98
N HIS A 918 12.08 19.50 9.24
CA HIS A 918 10.88 20.34 9.28
C HIS A 918 10.13 20.36 10.60
N ALA A 919 10.34 19.39 11.51
CA ALA A 919 9.51 19.30 12.72
C ALA A 919 9.73 20.53 13.63
N PRO A 920 8.65 21.19 14.10
CA PRO A 920 8.75 22.42 14.91
C PRO A 920 9.44 22.19 16.25
N GLN A 921 9.32 20.99 16.82
CA GLN A 921 9.99 20.57 18.05
C GLN A 921 11.52 20.37 17.90
N MET A 922 12.07 20.45 16.69
CA MET A 922 13.52 20.34 16.46
C MET A 922 14.22 21.71 16.54
N PRO A 923 15.34 21.82 17.26
CA PRO A 923 16.15 23.04 17.29
C PRO A 923 16.51 23.51 15.89
N SER A 924 16.48 24.83 15.66
CA SER A 924 16.78 25.43 14.35
C SER A 924 18.19 25.09 13.85
N GLN A 925 19.15 24.94 14.76
CA GLN A 925 20.52 24.51 14.47
C GLN A 925 20.55 23.09 13.88
N ILE A 926 19.76 22.15 14.42
CA ILE A 926 19.67 20.77 13.93
C ILE A 926 18.99 20.74 12.55
N ARG A 927 17.86 21.45 12.39
CA ARG A 927 17.17 21.56 11.09
C ARG A 927 18.08 22.12 9.99
N GLY A 928 18.84 23.17 10.33
CA GLY A 928 19.85 23.74 9.43
C GLY A 928 21.00 22.78 9.13
N GLY A 929 21.49 22.06 10.14
CA GLY A 929 22.58 21.09 10.02
C GLY A 929 22.22 19.89 9.14
N PHE A 930 21.01 19.33 9.29
CA PHE A 930 20.53 18.23 8.45
C PHE A 930 20.26 18.67 7.01
N LEU A 931 19.75 19.88 6.79
CA LEU A 931 19.59 20.42 5.44
C LEU A 931 20.95 20.64 4.75
N ALA A 932 21.96 21.11 5.49
CA ALA A 932 23.33 21.23 4.99
C ALA A 932 23.96 19.86 4.70
N ALA A 933 23.74 18.87 5.58
CA ALA A 933 24.19 17.49 5.39
C ALA A 933 23.59 16.85 4.12
N VAL A 934 22.31 17.10 3.81
CA VAL A 934 21.69 16.69 2.54
C VAL A 934 22.41 17.30 1.33
N SER A 935 22.74 18.60 1.40
CA SER A 935 23.52 19.25 0.34
C SER A 935 24.91 18.62 0.18
N THR A 936 25.64 18.40 1.27
CA THR A 936 26.97 17.78 1.23
C THR A 936 26.91 16.36 0.67
N VAL A 937 26.00 15.52 1.16
CA VAL A 937 25.92 14.11 0.73
C VAL A 937 25.50 13.98 -0.74
N VAL A 938 24.51 14.74 -1.20
CA VAL A 938 23.98 14.61 -2.57
C VAL A 938 24.82 15.37 -3.60
N ILE A 939 25.28 16.58 -3.28
CA ILE A 939 25.98 17.45 -4.24
C ILE A 939 27.49 17.28 -4.14
N GLU A 940 28.07 17.36 -2.94
CA GLU A 940 29.53 17.37 -2.77
C GLU A 940 30.12 15.96 -2.83
N GLU A 941 29.47 14.97 -2.20
CA GLU A 941 29.89 13.57 -2.21
C GLU A 941 29.34 12.78 -3.40
N GLY A 942 28.35 13.33 -4.12
CA GLY A 942 27.74 12.69 -5.30
C GLY A 942 26.94 11.43 -4.98
N ALA A 943 26.46 11.27 -3.74
CA ALA A 943 25.56 10.18 -3.40
C ALA A 943 24.30 10.27 -4.29
N LEU A 944 23.88 9.14 -4.86
CA LEU A 944 22.75 9.00 -5.79
C LEU A 944 23.02 9.36 -7.27
N GLN A 945 24.20 9.87 -7.66
CA GLN A 945 24.50 10.13 -9.08
C GLN A 945 24.50 8.87 -9.96
N SER A 946 24.66 7.69 -9.35
CA SER A 946 24.58 6.40 -10.04
C SER A 946 23.15 5.88 -10.21
N ILE A 947 22.15 6.56 -9.63
CA ILE A 947 20.75 6.10 -9.56
C ILE A 947 19.79 7.17 -10.11
N LEU A 948 20.09 8.46 -9.92
CA LEU A 948 19.24 9.57 -10.33
C LEU A 948 19.98 10.51 -11.30
N PRO A 949 19.26 11.20 -12.21
CA PRO A 949 19.85 12.22 -13.09
C PRO A 949 20.54 13.34 -12.31
N ALA A 950 21.66 13.85 -12.82
CA ALA A 950 22.45 14.89 -12.16
C ALA A 950 21.64 16.18 -11.86
N GLU A 951 20.69 16.52 -12.73
CA GLU A 951 19.79 17.67 -12.55
C GLU A 951 18.86 17.49 -11.35
N VAL A 952 18.35 16.28 -11.12
CA VAL A 952 17.51 15.92 -9.98
C VAL A 952 18.33 15.99 -8.68
N CYS A 953 19.55 15.46 -8.68
CA CYS A 953 20.46 15.53 -7.52
C CYS A 953 20.80 16.98 -7.14
N GLN A 954 20.99 17.87 -8.11
CA GLN A 954 21.26 19.29 -7.85
C GLN A 954 20.06 20.04 -7.28
N GLN A 955 18.83 19.66 -7.66
CA GLN A 955 17.60 20.30 -7.20
C GLN A 955 17.11 19.75 -5.85
N MET A 956 17.47 18.51 -5.51
CA MET A 956 16.95 17.79 -4.33
C MET A 956 17.04 18.58 -3.01
N PRO A 957 18.16 19.21 -2.61
CA PRO A 957 18.20 19.96 -1.34
C PRO A 957 17.24 21.16 -1.32
N GLY A 958 17.05 21.83 -2.46
CA GLY A 958 16.08 22.93 -2.61
C GLY A 958 14.64 22.43 -2.54
N GLU A 959 14.35 21.34 -3.22
CA GLU A 959 13.04 20.68 -3.27
C GLU A 959 12.62 20.14 -1.89
N LEU A 960 13.56 19.59 -1.11
CA LEU A 960 13.31 19.12 0.27
C LEU A 960 13.10 20.27 1.25
N ARG A 961 13.73 21.43 1.02
CA ARG A 961 13.49 22.65 1.82
C ARG A 961 12.08 23.22 1.63
N MET A 962 11.52 23.08 0.43
CA MET A 962 10.22 23.66 0.06
C MET A 962 9.03 22.76 0.44
N ARG A 963 9.20 21.43 0.47
CA ARG A 963 8.15 20.47 0.83
C ARG A 963 7.94 20.35 2.33
N ARG A 964 7.23 21.31 2.91
CA ARG A 964 6.88 21.34 4.35
C ARG A 964 5.73 20.41 4.74
N GLN A 965 5.06 19.77 3.77
CA GLN A 965 3.97 18.83 4.01
C GLN A 965 4.49 17.39 4.00
N ARG A 966 4.22 16.65 5.09
CA ARG A 966 4.70 15.27 5.31
C ARG A 966 4.35 14.33 4.15
N HIS A 967 3.11 14.36 3.65
CA HIS A 967 2.70 13.49 2.54
C HIS A 967 3.42 13.81 1.23
N ARG A 968 3.60 15.10 0.90
CA ARG A 968 4.30 15.53 -0.33
C ARG A 968 5.80 15.22 -0.27
N PHE A 969 6.40 15.32 0.92
CA PHE A 969 7.78 14.92 1.16
C PHE A 969 7.98 13.41 0.94
N ARG A 970 7.05 12.58 1.43
CA ARG A 970 7.07 11.12 1.18
C ARG A 970 6.88 10.79 -0.30
N GLN A 971 5.90 11.39 -0.95
CA GLN A 971 5.62 11.13 -2.37
C GLN A 971 6.83 11.42 -3.25
N TYR A 972 7.55 12.51 -2.97
CA TYR A 972 8.76 12.88 -3.69
C TYR A 972 9.84 11.79 -3.64
N PHE A 973 10.13 11.21 -2.48
CA PHE A 973 11.07 10.09 -2.39
C PHE A 973 10.52 8.75 -2.90
N THR A 974 9.21 8.54 -2.78
CA THR A 974 8.56 7.31 -3.28
C THR A 974 8.58 7.25 -4.81
N GLN A 975 8.46 8.40 -5.48
CA GLN A 975 8.64 8.53 -6.93
C GLN A 975 10.06 8.11 -7.36
N PHE A 976 11.10 8.60 -6.68
CA PHE A 976 12.48 8.21 -6.99
C PHE A 976 12.79 6.74 -6.68
N ALA A 977 12.22 6.18 -5.61
CA ALA A 977 12.38 4.76 -5.30
C ALA A 977 11.73 3.87 -6.39
N ALA A 978 10.60 4.30 -6.97
CA ALA A 978 9.94 3.61 -8.08
C ALA A 978 10.73 3.74 -9.40
N GLU A 979 11.30 4.92 -9.68
CA GLU A 979 12.15 5.16 -10.85
C GLU A 979 13.46 4.36 -10.78
N ALA A 980 14.08 4.29 -9.60
CA ALA A 980 15.32 3.53 -9.34
C ALA A 980 15.13 2.00 -9.35
N ALA A 981 13.91 1.51 -9.11
CA ALA A 981 13.60 0.07 -9.19
C ALA A 981 13.41 -0.43 -10.63
N ASN A 982 13.14 0.50 -11.57
CA ASN A 982 12.94 0.23 -12.99
C ASN A 982 14.19 0.48 -13.85
N SER A 983 15.28 0.98 -13.24
CA SER A 983 16.62 1.16 -13.83
C SER A 983 17.56 0.02 -13.47
#